data_AF-A0A377HI67-F1
#
_entry.id   AF-A0A377HI67-F1
#
_cell.length_a   1.000
_cell.length_b   1.000
_cell.length_c   1.000
_cell.angle_alpha   90.00
_cell.angle_beta   90.00
_cell.angle_gamma   90.00
#
_symmetry.space_group_name_H-M   'P 1'
#
loop_
_entity.id
_entity.type
_entity.pdbx_description
1 polymer ?
#
loop_
_entity_poly.entity_id
_entity_poly.type
_entity_poly.pdbx_seq_one_letter_code
_entity_poly.pdbx_strand_id
1 'polypeptide(L)'
;MNILMALSQLEVTGAEVYATTVGNTLTQRGHNVFYVSDTLTKPHDGPYFKLRFNKRSIPRRFWHVAYLVYLIKKHNIQMVHAHSRASSWSCHVACKLTGTPMVTTVHGRQPVHASRKKFHAMGNKAMPVCEAIYHQLIDDLNVPQETLEVSRNGIDTHSYQWLAPPQNTRKVIAIIGRLSGPKGDLCYRLLEECLDLDKYDVKIVTGTQPDARFDKFKAKADFVGYVEDVPAIMARADLVIGAGRVAMESLLCGRPTMAIGEALNIGPVTQENLQQAMATNFGDIGKKELDIDFSVIPAQIEAALSAPHCDPQVSEKIKQSYDLQNIVSHLETIYQSVYVYTKRKDIPVLMYHRFINSDDGKGTIGPYLDIRMFEKHLKLLKRLGFETLTFSDLKEHGVISRLKAGKRYCIITVDDGFKDNYTLMLPLLKKYNFKAVVYAVTGVDFNKWDVEHPESPEKRFELMTPSEIKAMADSGYIEIGGHTLTHPHLNTLSREEQKAEIMENKAQLETLLGKELVSFAYPYGDWNEDSKALAKEAGYQFAVATNSGPVAFHEDPYLIRRIGIFPGTDVLSLARKITGGYLFRKLTPKKNVFTHLVFKVRNSVKIAKGNTIKFGVKNRIRKCTIAIHGRGNRLIFEDGANLKGVHIELDGNHCTMIIGKHCVIGEGCYFSARENNTTLRIGDHCMFSRNVKLMTSDGHDIHTLEQEKRINSAKNITIGNRVWLADSAVVLKGCTIGDGAVVGINAVVTKNVPNNSIAAGNPAKVIKNNIRWNEELTY
;
A
#
# COMPACT_ATOMS: atom_id res chain seq x y z
N MET A 1 -19.54 1.75 -5.87
CA MET A 1 -19.71 0.47 -5.11
C MET A 1 -20.90 0.58 -4.15
N ASN A 2 -21.44 -0.54 -3.64
CA ASN A 2 -22.39 -0.53 -2.51
C ASN A 2 -21.63 -0.60 -1.17
N ILE A 3 -21.73 0.44 -0.34
CA ILE A 3 -20.94 0.61 0.89
C ILE A 3 -21.87 0.77 2.10
N LEU A 4 -21.63 0.01 3.17
CA LEU A 4 -22.36 0.15 4.44
C LEU A 4 -21.47 0.82 5.50
N MET A 5 -21.79 2.06 5.86
CA MET A 5 -21.19 2.82 6.96
C MET A 5 -21.83 2.40 8.28
N ALA A 6 -21.05 1.84 9.21
CA ALA A 6 -21.54 1.33 10.49
C ALA A 6 -20.97 2.09 11.68
N LEU A 7 -21.82 2.82 12.41
CA LEU A 7 -21.42 3.73 13.49
C LEU A 7 -22.05 3.35 14.82
N SER A 8 -21.46 3.78 15.93
CA SER A 8 -22.10 3.69 17.26
C SER A 8 -21.91 4.99 18.04
N GLN A 9 -22.97 5.78 18.14
CA GLN A 9 -22.99 7.05 18.85
C GLN A 9 -24.40 7.42 19.33
N LEU A 10 -24.47 8.11 20.48
CA LEU A 10 -25.71 8.62 21.07
C LEU A 10 -25.86 10.13 20.92
N GLU A 11 -24.77 10.80 20.55
CA GLU A 11 -24.65 12.24 20.41
C GLU A 11 -23.77 12.52 19.19
N VAL A 12 -23.80 13.76 18.70
CA VAL A 12 -22.98 14.22 17.58
C VAL A 12 -21.50 14.14 17.97
N THR A 13 -20.72 13.38 17.23
CA THR A 13 -19.26 13.26 17.44
C THR A 13 -18.49 13.55 16.15
N GLY A 14 -17.19 13.82 16.27
CA GLY A 14 -16.33 13.96 15.08
C GLY A 14 -16.32 12.72 14.18
N ALA A 15 -16.56 11.52 14.74
CA ALA A 15 -16.69 10.28 13.97
C ALA A 15 -17.98 10.27 13.12
N GLU A 16 -19.09 10.79 13.66
CA GLU A 16 -20.35 10.96 12.92
C GLU A 16 -20.15 11.88 11.73
N VAL A 17 -19.63 13.09 11.99
CA VAL A 17 -19.45 14.11 10.98
C VAL A 17 -18.54 13.58 9.87
N TYR A 18 -17.43 12.94 10.23
CA TYR A 18 -16.55 12.31 9.25
C TYR A 18 -17.27 11.28 8.37
N ALA A 19 -18.00 10.34 8.97
CA ALA A 19 -18.64 9.28 8.19
C ALA A 19 -19.77 9.78 7.30
N THR A 20 -20.54 10.79 7.74
CA THR A 20 -21.55 11.42 6.87
C THR A 20 -20.90 12.22 5.76
N THR A 21 -19.88 13.04 6.06
CA THR A 21 -19.18 13.85 5.05
C THR A 21 -18.51 12.97 3.99
N VAL A 22 -17.73 11.97 4.40
CA VAL A 22 -17.12 11.00 3.47
C VAL A 22 -18.17 10.22 2.70
N GLY A 23 -19.24 9.77 3.35
CA GLY A 23 -20.31 9.03 2.69
C GLY A 23 -21.09 9.85 1.65
N ASN A 24 -21.31 11.15 1.90
CA ASN A 24 -21.94 12.05 0.93
C ASN A 24 -21.00 12.29 -0.27
N THR A 25 -19.71 12.56 -0.03
CA THR A 25 -18.72 12.68 -1.12
C THR A 25 -18.64 11.39 -1.95
N LEU A 26 -18.65 10.21 -1.31
CA LEU A 26 -18.70 8.93 -2.02
C LEU A 26 -19.99 8.78 -2.85
N THR A 27 -21.13 9.23 -2.33
CA THR A 27 -22.42 9.21 -3.05
C THR A 27 -22.35 10.11 -4.29
N GLN A 28 -21.79 11.32 -4.16
CA GLN A 28 -21.55 12.23 -5.28
C GLN A 28 -20.61 11.62 -6.33
N ARG A 29 -19.64 10.80 -5.92
CA ARG A 29 -18.76 10.01 -6.81
C ARG A 29 -19.43 8.75 -7.39
N GLY A 30 -20.73 8.57 -7.22
CA GLY A 30 -21.51 7.48 -7.81
C GLY A 30 -21.52 6.17 -7.02
N HIS A 31 -21.15 6.20 -5.74
CA HIS A 31 -21.33 5.05 -4.83
C HIS A 31 -22.74 5.02 -4.25
N ASN A 32 -23.23 3.83 -3.92
CA ASN A 32 -24.45 3.66 -3.14
C ASN A 32 -24.04 3.48 -1.67
N VAL A 33 -24.19 4.53 -0.87
CA VAL A 33 -23.83 4.51 0.56
C VAL A 33 -25.07 4.24 1.41
N PHE A 34 -24.93 3.34 2.38
CA PHE A 34 -25.96 2.96 3.34
C PHE A 34 -25.42 3.22 4.75
N TYR A 35 -26.25 3.64 5.68
CA TYR A 35 -25.84 3.94 7.06
C TYR A 35 -26.54 3.02 8.04
N VAL A 36 -25.81 2.54 9.05
CA VAL A 36 -26.37 1.81 10.17
C VAL A 36 -25.77 2.32 11.48
N SER A 37 -26.62 2.79 12.40
CA SER A 37 -26.18 3.42 13.66
C SER A 37 -27.27 3.43 14.74
N ASP A 38 -26.86 3.62 16.00
CA ASP A 38 -27.74 3.89 17.14
C ASP A 38 -28.63 5.11 16.89
N THR A 39 -27.98 6.20 16.45
CA THR A 39 -28.56 7.48 16.03
C THR A 39 -27.73 8.05 14.88
N LEU A 40 -28.35 8.84 14.01
CA LEU A 40 -27.70 9.60 12.95
C LEU A 40 -28.45 10.92 12.80
N THR A 41 -27.76 12.01 13.04
CA THR A 41 -28.30 13.37 13.19
C THR A 41 -27.78 14.31 12.11
N LYS A 42 -26.58 14.05 11.57
CA LYS A 42 -26.01 14.85 10.50
C LYS A 42 -26.66 14.53 9.14
N PRO A 43 -26.78 15.54 8.24
CA PRO A 43 -27.29 15.33 6.89
C PRO A 43 -26.54 14.23 6.15
N HIS A 44 -27.27 13.37 5.46
CA HIS A 44 -26.73 12.21 4.76
C HIS A 44 -27.57 11.87 3.52
N ASP A 45 -26.93 11.47 2.44
CA ASP A 45 -27.60 11.24 1.15
C ASP A 45 -28.14 9.80 0.98
N GLY A 46 -27.67 8.87 1.82
CA GLY A 46 -27.94 7.43 1.70
C GLY A 46 -29.00 6.88 2.66
N PRO A 47 -29.55 5.67 2.45
CA PRO A 47 -30.54 5.10 3.37
C PRO A 47 -29.98 4.84 4.77
N TYR A 48 -30.73 5.23 5.81
CA TYR A 48 -30.37 5.01 7.21
C TYR A 48 -31.17 3.87 7.87
N PHE A 49 -30.46 2.98 8.55
CA PHE A 49 -31.03 1.87 9.31
C PHE A 49 -30.66 1.99 10.80
N LYS A 50 -31.67 2.05 11.66
CA LYS A 50 -31.45 2.14 13.11
C LYS A 50 -31.02 0.79 13.69
N LEU A 51 -29.85 0.77 14.36
CA LEU A 51 -29.33 -0.41 15.06
C LEU A 51 -28.60 0.03 16.33
N ARG A 52 -29.12 -0.35 17.50
CA ARG A 52 -28.60 0.10 18.81
C ARG A 52 -27.32 -0.64 19.24
N PHE A 53 -26.19 -0.37 18.60
CA PHE A 53 -24.89 -0.96 18.93
C PHE A 53 -24.44 -0.71 20.38
N ASN A 54 -24.94 0.34 21.04
CA ASN A 54 -24.66 0.62 22.44
C ASN A 54 -25.18 -0.46 23.39
N LYS A 55 -26.22 -1.23 23.01
CA LYS A 55 -26.77 -2.33 23.80
C LYS A 55 -25.95 -3.61 23.57
N ARG A 56 -25.11 -3.96 24.55
CA ARG A 56 -24.05 -4.98 24.39
C ARG A 56 -24.34 -6.35 25.00
N SER A 57 -25.58 -6.64 25.44
CA SER A 57 -25.90 -7.97 25.97
C SER A 57 -25.69 -9.05 24.90
N ILE A 58 -25.38 -10.27 25.32
CA ILE A 58 -25.08 -11.38 24.41
C ILE A 58 -26.21 -11.61 23.39
N PRO A 59 -27.50 -11.69 23.79
CA PRO A 59 -28.59 -11.85 22.82
C PRO A 59 -28.68 -10.68 21.83
N ARG A 60 -28.47 -9.43 22.30
CA ARG A 60 -28.46 -8.24 21.44
C ARG A 60 -27.35 -8.32 20.39
N ARG A 61 -26.16 -8.78 20.76
CA ARG A 61 -25.04 -8.94 19.82
C ARG A 61 -25.35 -9.96 18.72
N PHE A 62 -25.97 -11.09 19.05
CA PHE A 62 -26.42 -12.05 18.03
C PHE A 62 -27.46 -11.44 17.10
N TRP A 63 -28.43 -10.69 17.64
CA TRP A 63 -29.40 -9.97 16.82
C TRP A 63 -28.75 -8.90 15.93
N HIS A 64 -27.77 -8.14 16.44
CA HIS A 64 -27.01 -7.18 15.62
C HIS A 64 -26.34 -7.87 14.44
N VAL A 65 -25.66 -9.00 14.69
CA VAL A 65 -25.01 -9.77 13.62
C VAL A 65 -26.03 -10.28 12.60
N ALA A 66 -27.15 -10.87 13.05
CA ALA A 66 -28.20 -11.37 12.16
C ALA A 66 -28.79 -10.24 11.28
N TYR A 67 -29.07 -9.08 11.87
CA TYR A 67 -29.60 -7.93 11.13
C TYR A 67 -28.58 -7.34 10.14
N LEU A 68 -27.30 -7.28 10.53
CA LEU A 68 -26.23 -6.86 9.61
C LEU A 68 -26.06 -7.85 8.44
N VAL A 69 -26.14 -9.16 8.69
CA VAL A 69 -26.13 -10.18 7.62
C VAL A 69 -27.31 -9.98 6.66
N TYR A 70 -28.49 -9.68 7.19
CA TYR A 70 -29.66 -9.34 6.38
C TYR A 70 -29.41 -8.10 5.50
N LEU A 71 -28.95 -6.99 6.07
CA LEU A 71 -28.67 -5.76 5.32
C LEU A 71 -27.61 -5.98 4.23
N ILE A 72 -26.52 -6.68 4.57
CA ILE A 72 -25.44 -7.01 3.63
C ILE A 72 -25.99 -7.76 2.41
N LYS A 73 -26.82 -8.78 2.64
CA LYS A 73 -27.40 -9.59 1.56
C LYS A 73 -28.45 -8.81 0.77
N LYS A 74 -29.39 -8.13 1.44
CA LYS A 74 -30.49 -7.40 0.81
C LYS A 74 -29.99 -6.30 -0.12
N HIS A 75 -28.96 -5.55 0.30
CA HIS A 75 -28.43 -4.42 -0.44
C HIS A 75 -27.17 -4.75 -1.26
N ASN A 76 -26.82 -6.04 -1.38
CA ASN A 76 -25.63 -6.51 -2.09
C ASN A 76 -24.37 -5.71 -1.71
N ILE A 77 -24.17 -5.52 -0.40
CA ILE A 77 -23.07 -4.69 0.12
C ILE A 77 -21.73 -5.29 -0.30
N GLN A 78 -20.90 -4.47 -0.95
CA GLN A 78 -19.57 -4.85 -1.43
C GLN A 78 -18.48 -4.51 -0.40
N MET A 79 -18.72 -3.52 0.46
CA MET A 79 -17.79 -3.04 1.46
C MET A 79 -18.54 -2.61 2.73
N VAL A 80 -18.08 -3.05 3.90
CA VAL A 80 -18.53 -2.49 5.19
C VAL A 80 -17.42 -1.61 5.75
N HIS A 81 -17.76 -0.38 6.14
CA HIS A 81 -16.83 0.56 6.78
C HIS A 81 -17.35 0.87 8.18
N ALA A 82 -16.68 0.33 9.20
CA ALA A 82 -17.05 0.58 10.59
C ALA A 82 -16.32 1.79 11.18
N HIS A 83 -17.05 2.58 11.96
CA HIS A 83 -16.54 3.67 12.78
C HIS A 83 -17.00 3.40 14.21
N SER A 84 -16.04 3.21 15.13
CA SER A 84 -16.23 2.81 16.54
C SER A 84 -16.06 1.32 16.86
N ARG A 85 -15.79 1.06 18.14
CA ARG A 85 -15.61 -0.27 18.71
C ARG A 85 -16.83 -1.17 18.62
N ALA A 86 -18.00 -0.62 18.94
CA ALA A 86 -19.20 -1.41 19.12
C ALA A 86 -19.77 -1.87 17.77
N SER A 87 -19.76 -0.98 16.78
CA SER A 87 -20.12 -1.32 15.41
C SER A 87 -19.10 -2.29 14.80
N SER A 88 -17.80 -2.05 14.99
CA SER A 88 -16.73 -2.90 14.43
C SER A 88 -16.84 -4.36 14.85
N TRP A 89 -17.13 -4.66 16.13
CA TRP A 89 -17.24 -6.04 16.58
C TRP A 89 -18.36 -6.81 15.86
N SER A 90 -19.57 -6.23 15.79
CA SER A 90 -20.72 -6.89 15.18
C SER A 90 -20.55 -6.99 13.65
N CYS A 91 -20.00 -5.94 13.04
CA CYS A 91 -19.68 -5.93 11.61
C CYS A 91 -18.64 -6.99 11.26
N HIS A 92 -17.60 -7.17 12.08
CA HIS A 92 -16.56 -8.16 11.83
C HIS A 92 -17.13 -9.57 11.72
N VAL A 93 -18.01 -9.94 12.65
CA VAL A 93 -18.66 -11.25 12.63
C VAL A 93 -19.58 -11.38 11.42
N ALA A 94 -20.44 -10.39 11.15
CA ALA A 94 -21.34 -10.42 10.00
C ALA A 94 -20.58 -10.50 8.66
N CYS A 95 -19.47 -9.77 8.53
CA CYS A 95 -18.60 -9.77 7.37
C CYS A 95 -17.91 -11.12 7.17
N LYS A 96 -17.42 -11.75 8.24
CA LYS A 96 -16.87 -13.12 8.18
C LYS A 96 -17.91 -14.14 7.71
N LEU A 97 -19.14 -14.06 8.22
CA LEU A 97 -20.24 -14.97 7.82
C LEU A 97 -20.69 -14.80 6.38
N THR A 98 -20.59 -13.58 5.84
CA THR A 98 -21.02 -13.25 4.46
C THR A 98 -19.86 -13.24 3.46
N GLY A 99 -18.62 -13.37 3.93
CA GLY A 99 -17.42 -13.15 3.13
C GLY A 99 -17.29 -11.72 2.59
N THR A 100 -17.95 -10.75 3.23
CA THR A 100 -17.96 -9.34 2.81
C THR A 100 -16.69 -8.64 3.32
N PRO A 101 -15.97 -7.91 2.46
CA PRO A 101 -14.81 -7.13 2.88
C PRO A 101 -15.21 -6.03 3.87
N MET A 102 -14.32 -5.77 4.84
CA MET A 102 -14.55 -4.80 5.90
C MET A 102 -13.31 -3.94 6.15
N VAL A 103 -13.52 -2.64 6.29
CA VAL A 103 -12.52 -1.71 6.85
C VAL A 103 -13.05 -1.04 8.11
N THR A 104 -12.13 -0.51 8.93
CA THR A 104 -12.49 0.17 10.19
C THR A 104 -11.70 1.45 10.36
N THR A 105 -12.34 2.60 10.53
CA THR A 105 -11.65 3.82 11.01
C THR A 105 -11.57 3.82 12.53
N VAL A 106 -10.37 4.04 13.07
CA VAL A 106 -10.12 4.09 14.51
C VAL A 106 -9.88 5.54 14.92
N HIS A 107 -10.91 6.17 15.48
CA HIS A 107 -10.93 7.60 15.79
C HIS A 107 -10.25 7.99 17.11
N GLY A 108 -9.98 7.03 18.00
CA GLY A 108 -9.39 7.31 19.30
C GLY A 108 -8.79 6.06 19.94
N ARG A 109 -8.16 6.25 21.10
CA ARG A 109 -7.48 5.16 21.79
C ARG A 109 -8.42 4.01 22.15
N GLN A 110 -7.89 2.81 22.02
CA GLN A 110 -8.61 1.57 22.29
C GLN A 110 -8.24 1.04 23.67
N PRO A 111 -9.20 0.56 24.49
CA PRO A 111 -8.88 0.01 25.80
C PRO A 111 -8.14 -1.33 25.65
N VAL A 112 -7.16 -1.55 26.52
CA VAL A 112 -6.24 -2.70 26.46
C VAL A 112 -6.76 -3.82 27.37
N HIS A 113 -7.18 -4.92 26.76
CA HIS A 113 -7.61 -6.13 27.48
C HIS A 113 -7.08 -7.39 26.77
N ALA A 114 -6.82 -8.46 27.52
CA ALA A 114 -6.28 -9.71 26.98
C ALA A 114 -7.12 -10.31 25.84
N SER A 115 -8.46 -10.20 25.93
CA SER A 115 -9.37 -10.66 24.87
C SER A 115 -9.22 -9.83 23.58
N ARG A 116 -8.90 -8.53 23.68
CA ARG A 116 -8.72 -7.63 22.54
C ARG A 116 -7.38 -7.82 21.84
N LYS A 117 -6.35 -8.27 22.57
CA LYS A 117 -5.09 -8.71 21.97
C LYS A 117 -5.24 -9.99 21.12
N LYS A 118 -6.26 -10.80 21.40
CA LYS A 118 -6.57 -12.02 20.64
C LYS A 118 -7.60 -11.80 19.53
N PHE A 119 -8.56 -10.90 19.75
CA PHE A 119 -9.64 -10.61 18.80
C PHE A 119 -9.83 -9.10 18.67
N HIS A 120 -9.11 -8.50 17.70
CA HIS A 120 -9.14 -7.05 17.49
C HIS A 120 -10.46 -6.56 16.86
N ALA A 121 -11.13 -7.43 16.09
CA ALA A 121 -12.36 -7.14 15.35
C ALA A 121 -12.26 -5.93 14.39
N MET A 122 -11.10 -5.72 13.77
CA MET A 122 -10.81 -4.55 12.93
C MET A 122 -11.08 -4.75 11.43
N GLY A 123 -11.51 -5.95 11.02
CA GLY A 123 -11.82 -6.26 9.62
C GLY A 123 -10.59 -6.69 8.82
N ASN A 124 -10.57 -6.38 7.51
CA ASN A 124 -9.46 -6.64 6.60
C ASN A 124 -8.38 -5.56 6.67
N LYS A 125 -8.77 -4.31 6.96
CA LYS A 125 -7.87 -3.16 7.09
C LYS A 125 -8.41 -2.21 8.17
N ALA A 126 -7.54 -1.73 9.06
CA ALA A 126 -7.85 -0.68 10.01
C ALA A 126 -7.11 0.61 9.66
N MET A 127 -7.81 1.72 9.84
CA MET A 127 -7.42 3.07 9.45
C MET A 127 -7.38 3.97 10.69
N PRO A 128 -6.29 3.92 11.49
CA PRO A 128 -6.09 4.89 12.56
C PRO A 128 -5.99 6.31 12.00
N VAL A 129 -6.64 7.27 12.67
CA VAL A 129 -6.69 8.66 12.20
C VAL A 129 -5.41 9.46 12.48
N CYS A 130 -4.52 8.90 13.28
CA CYS A 130 -3.18 9.43 13.54
C CYS A 130 -2.20 8.34 13.99
N GLU A 131 -0.92 8.68 13.94
CA GLU A 131 0.23 7.83 14.28
C GLU A 131 0.17 7.38 15.74
N ALA A 132 -0.26 8.24 16.67
CA ALA A 132 -0.41 7.85 18.08
C ALA A 132 -1.42 6.70 18.27
N ILE A 133 -2.49 6.65 17.47
CA ILE A 133 -3.43 5.51 17.46
C ILE A 133 -2.79 4.31 16.75
N TYR A 134 -2.12 4.53 15.63
CA TYR A 134 -1.41 3.48 14.89
C TYR A 134 -0.44 2.70 15.79
N HIS A 135 0.44 3.42 16.51
CA HIS A 135 1.38 2.82 17.45
C HIS A 135 0.66 2.13 18.60
N GLN A 136 -0.40 2.73 19.15
CA GLN A 136 -1.20 2.07 20.20
C GLN A 136 -1.77 0.72 19.73
N LEU A 137 -2.29 0.64 18.50
CA LEU A 137 -2.86 -0.59 17.98
C LEU A 137 -1.80 -1.70 17.87
N ILE A 138 -0.56 -1.34 17.53
CA ILE A 138 0.56 -2.28 17.43
C ILE A 138 1.06 -2.66 18.83
N ASP A 139 1.51 -1.68 19.59
CA ASP A 139 2.26 -1.88 20.83
C ASP A 139 1.38 -2.41 21.96
N ASP A 140 0.18 -1.84 22.10
CA ASP A 140 -0.71 -2.13 23.22
C ASP A 140 -1.73 -3.23 22.88
N LEU A 141 -2.06 -3.41 21.58
CA LEU A 141 -3.09 -4.34 21.14
C LEU A 141 -2.61 -5.47 20.22
N ASN A 142 -1.34 -5.50 19.82
CA ASN A 142 -0.76 -6.52 18.92
C ASN A 142 -1.47 -6.63 17.56
N VAL A 143 -2.07 -5.54 17.07
CA VAL A 143 -2.67 -5.53 15.73
C VAL A 143 -1.56 -5.63 14.67
N PRO A 144 -1.64 -6.55 13.70
CA PRO A 144 -0.58 -6.71 12.70
C PRO A 144 -0.42 -5.47 11.84
N GLN A 145 0.82 -5.03 11.66
CA GLN A 145 1.18 -3.81 10.95
C GLN A 145 0.64 -3.78 9.51
N GLU A 146 0.67 -4.91 8.81
CA GLU A 146 0.19 -5.05 7.43
C GLU A 146 -1.32 -4.77 7.27
N THR A 147 -2.07 -4.87 8.36
CA THR A 147 -3.51 -4.58 8.40
C THR A 147 -3.81 -3.12 8.73
N LEU A 148 -2.78 -2.31 9.03
CA LEU A 148 -2.91 -0.92 9.44
C LEU A 148 -2.42 0.04 8.36
N GLU A 149 -3.03 1.22 8.31
CA GLU A 149 -2.61 2.34 7.46
C GLU A 149 -3.21 3.62 8.01
N VAL A 150 -2.38 4.63 8.30
CA VAL A 150 -2.87 5.91 8.83
C VAL A 150 -3.72 6.59 7.76
N SER A 151 -4.97 6.92 8.08
CA SER A 151 -5.88 7.66 7.20
C SER A 151 -6.58 8.74 7.99
N ARG A 152 -6.28 10.00 7.67
CA ARG A 152 -6.78 11.17 8.40
C ARG A 152 -8.29 11.34 8.18
N ASN A 153 -8.95 12.00 9.12
CA ASN A 153 -10.33 12.43 8.90
C ASN A 153 -10.34 13.65 7.97
N GLY A 154 -10.88 13.48 6.77
CA GLY A 154 -10.99 14.57 5.79
C GLY A 154 -11.89 15.71 6.27
N ILE A 155 -11.52 16.93 5.91
CA ILE A 155 -12.23 18.19 6.16
C ILE A 155 -12.44 18.87 4.80
N ASP A 156 -13.58 19.54 4.62
CA ASP A 156 -13.82 20.36 3.43
C ASP A 156 -12.96 21.63 3.47
N THR A 157 -11.68 21.50 3.10
CA THR A 157 -10.69 22.56 3.28
C THR A 157 -11.02 23.82 2.47
N HIS A 158 -11.80 23.68 1.39
CA HIS A 158 -12.22 24.78 0.53
C HIS A 158 -13.31 25.66 1.15
N SER A 159 -14.01 25.16 2.17
CA SER A 159 -15.00 25.94 2.92
C SER A 159 -14.38 26.95 3.90
N TYR A 160 -13.05 26.90 4.12
CA TYR A 160 -12.32 27.80 5.01
C TYR A 160 -11.46 28.76 4.21
N GLN A 161 -11.56 30.04 4.54
CA GLN A 161 -10.81 31.11 3.88
C GLN A 161 -9.80 31.72 4.82
N TRP A 162 -8.63 32.08 4.29
CA TRP A 162 -7.67 32.88 5.03
C TRP A 162 -8.19 34.31 5.14
N LEU A 163 -8.56 34.72 6.35
CA LEU A 163 -9.14 36.05 6.59
C LEU A 163 -8.07 37.03 7.07
N ALA A 164 -8.34 38.33 7.07
CA ALA A 164 -7.47 39.32 7.72
C ALA A 164 -7.48 39.16 9.26
N PRO A 165 -6.48 39.67 9.99
CA PRO A 165 -6.52 39.70 11.46
C PRO A 165 -7.70 40.57 11.95
N PRO A 166 -8.42 40.18 13.02
CA PRO A 166 -9.49 41.00 13.54
C PRO A 166 -8.92 42.27 14.19
N GLN A 167 -9.74 43.32 14.22
CA GLN A 167 -9.43 44.58 14.90
C GLN A 167 -10.20 44.64 16.22
N ASN A 168 -9.78 43.82 17.19
CA ASN A 168 -10.42 43.77 18.50
C ASN A 168 -9.78 44.76 19.48
N THR A 169 -10.62 45.46 20.25
CA THR A 169 -10.17 46.39 21.31
C THR A 169 -9.49 45.65 22.46
N ARG A 170 -10.00 44.46 22.81
CA ARG A 170 -9.40 43.49 23.72
C ARG A 170 -9.15 42.20 22.95
N LYS A 171 -7.98 41.59 23.11
CA LYS A 171 -7.63 40.35 22.40
C LYS A 171 -8.66 39.26 22.71
N VAL A 172 -9.25 38.68 21.66
CA VAL A 172 -10.30 37.66 21.74
C VAL A 172 -9.66 36.28 21.69
N ILE A 173 -9.91 35.46 22.71
CA ILE A 173 -9.48 34.05 22.77
C ILE A 173 -10.71 33.16 22.66
N ALA A 174 -10.79 32.36 21.59
CA ALA A 174 -11.89 31.42 21.40
C ALA A 174 -11.48 30.01 21.83
N ILE A 175 -12.25 29.40 22.73
CA ILE A 175 -12.15 27.99 23.11
C ILE A 175 -13.34 27.26 22.49
N ILE A 176 -13.09 26.30 21.61
CA ILE A 176 -14.16 25.64 20.83
C ILE A 176 -14.13 24.14 21.11
N GLY A 177 -15.23 23.63 21.70
CA GLY A 177 -15.32 22.21 22.05
C GLY A 177 -16.48 21.85 22.96
N ARG A 178 -16.66 20.55 23.21
CA ARG A 178 -17.66 20.05 24.18
C ARG A 178 -17.15 20.25 25.60
N LEU A 179 -18.03 20.58 26.54
CA LEU A 179 -17.71 20.69 27.96
C LEU A 179 -17.93 19.39 28.76
N SER A 180 -18.07 18.26 28.07
CA SER A 180 -18.24 16.93 28.68
C SER A 180 -16.92 16.18 28.82
N GLY A 181 -16.74 15.42 29.90
CA GLY A 181 -15.57 14.56 30.10
C GLY A 181 -14.24 15.35 30.14
N PRO A 182 -13.13 14.77 29.65
CA PRO A 182 -11.81 15.40 29.73
C PRO A 182 -11.73 16.79 29.07
N LYS A 183 -12.53 17.06 28.02
CA LYS A 183 -12.59 18.39 27.38
C LYS A 183 -13.20 19.47 28.30
N GLY A 184 -14.18 19.09 29.11
CA GLY A 184 -14.75 19.98 30.12
C GLY A 184 -13.74 20.32 31.21
N ASP A 185 -13.04 19.31 31.71
CA ASP A 185 -12.00 19.47 32.73
C ASP A 185 -10.84 20.33 32.22
N LEU A 186 -10.42 20.12 30.98
CA LEU A 186 -9.43 20.96 30.30
C LEU A 186 -9.89 22.43 30.23
N CYS A 187 -11.11 22.67 29.74
CA CYS A 187 -11.64 24.03 29.62
C CYS A 187 -11.73 24.73 30.98
N TYR A 188 -12.21 24.02 32.02
CA TYR A 188 -12.25 24.54 33.38
C TYR A 188 -10.86 24.96 33.87
N ARG A 189 -9.85 24.08 33.71
CA ARG A 189 -8.46 24.35 34.11
C ARG A 189 -7.86 25.55 33.36
N LEU A 190 -8.12 25.66 32.06
CA LEU A 190 -7.68 26.81 31.27
C LEU A 190 -8.26 28.14 31.79
N LEU A 191 -9.55 28.16 32.12
CA LEU A 191 -10.21 29.36 32.65
C LEU A 191 -9.74 29.71 34.07
N GLU A 192 -9.47 28.70 34.90
CA GLU A 192 -9.07 28.90 36.29
C GLU A 192 -7.60 29.28 36.45
N GLU A 193 -6.71 28.64 35.70
CA GLU A 193 -5.27 28.66 35.98
C GLU A 193 -4.45 29.34 34.90
N CYS A 194 -4.96 29.45 33.67
CA CYS A 194 -4.15 29.85 32.53
C CYS A 194 -4.57 31.17 31.87
N LEU A 195 -5.85 31.55 31.97
CA LEU A 195 -6.42 32.69 31.28
C LEU A 195 -6.71 33.83 32.24
N ASP A 196 -6.18 35.01 31.93
CA ASP A 196 -6.56 36.26 32.57
C ASP A 196 -7.85 36.79 31.92
N LEU A 197 -8.99 36.54 32.57
CA LEU A 197 -10.32 36.92 32.06
C LEU A 197 -10.59 38.43 32.12
N ASP A 198 -9.77 39.20 32.85
CA ASP A 198 -9.84 40.66 32.86
C ASP A 198 -9.03 41.22 31.69
N LYS A 199 -7.89 40.61 31.36
CA LYS A 199 -7.05 40.97 30.20
C LYS A 199 -7.63 40.53 28.85
N TYR A 200 -8.30 39.38 28.76
CA TYR A 200 -8.75 38.79 27.50
C TYR A 200 -10.25 38.65 27.37
N ASP A 201 -10.77 38.81 26.15
CA ASP A 201 -12.15 38.49 25.83
C ASP A 201 -12.29 37.01 25.46
N VAL A 202 -12.65 36.19 26.45
CA VAL A 202 -12.70 34.74 26.29
C VAL A 202 -14.08 34.29 25.84
N LYS A 203 -14.17 33.66 24.66
CA LYS A 203 -15.39 33.08 24.09
C LYS A 203 -15.33 31.55 24.16
N ILE A 204 -16.29 30.93 24.84
CA ILE A 204 -16.45 29.48 24.90
C ILE A 204 -17.59 29.07 23.98
N VAL A 205 -17.24 28.48 22.83
CA VAL A 205 -18.21 27.97 21.86
C VAL A 205 -18.45 26.49 22.12
N THR A 206 -19.66 26.15 22.56
CA THR A 206 -19.98 24.79 22.97
C THR A 206 -21.44 24.43 22.75
N GLY A 207 -21.69 23.26 22.17
CA GLY A 207 -23.04 22.69 22.09
C GLY A 207 -23.49 21.97 23.37
N THR A 208 -22.63 21.88 24.39
CA THR A 208 -22.92 21.21 25.66
C THR A 208 -23.33 22.25 26.70
N GLN A 209 -24.39 21.96 27.46
CA GLN A 209 -24.78 22.82 28.59
C GLN A 209 -23.66 22.81 29.66
N PRO A 210 -23.12 23.98 30.04
CA PRO A 210 -22.13 24.06 31.12
C PRO A 210 -22.74 23.60 32.45
N ASP A 211 -22.00 22.79 33.22
CA ASP A 211 -22.37 22.41 34.58
C ASP A 211 -22.04 23.52 35.59
N ALA A 212 -22.56 23.39 36.82
CA ALA A 212 -22.55 24.45 37.83
C ALA A 212 -21.14 24.96 38.21
N ARG A 213 -20.10 24.14 38.01
CA ARG A 213 -18.70 24.57 38.26
C ARG A 213 -18.26 25.73 37.35
N PHE A 214 -18.88 25.92 36.18
CA PHE A 214 -18.57 27.04 35.30
C PHE A 214 -19.29 28.34 35.68
N ASP A 215 -20.23 28.33 36.62
CA ASP A 215 -21.06 29.50 36.95
C ASP A 215 -20.23 30.71 37.39
N LYS A 216 -19.12 30.46 38.09
CA LYS A 216 -18.20 31.52 38.54
C LYS A 216 -17.51 32.28 37.39
N PHE A 217 -17.41 31.68 36.21
CA PHE A 217 -16.77 32.32 35.04
C PHE A 217 -17.76 33.10 34.18
N LYS A 218 -19.07 32.83 34.28
CA LYS A 218 -20.09 33.42 33.40
C LYS A 218 -20.16 34.95 33.44
N ALA A 219 -19.67 35.57 34.51
CA ALA A 219 -19.59 37.03 34.63
C ALA A 219 -18.42 37.65 33.86
N LYS A 220 -17.39 36.86 33.52
CA LYS A 220 -16.14 37.34 32.90
C LYS A 220 -15.79 36.67 31.57
N ALA A 221 -16.43 35.55 31.24
CA ALA A 221 -16.24 34.81 30.00
C ALA A 221 -17.58 34.46 29.36
N ASP A 222 -17.62 34.53 28.03
CA ASP A 222 -18.86 34.37 27.27
C ASP A 222 -19.05 32.93 26.83
N PHE A 223 -20.08 32.28 27.37
CA PHE A 223 -20.52 30.96 26.93
C PHE A 223 -21.52 31.11 25.79
N VAL A 224 -21.00 31.10 24.56
CA VAL A 224 -21.73 31.44 23.33
C VAL A 224 -22.83 30.42 22.99
N GLY A 225 -22.68 29.18 23.44
CA GLY A 225 -23.61 28.09 23.12
C GLY A 225 -23.36 27.46 21.74
N TYR A 226 -24.39 26.79 21.21
CA TYR A 226 -24.31 26.12 19.91
C TYR A 226 -24.31 27.17 18.78
N VAL A 227 -23.38 27.02 17.84
CA VAL A 227 -23.21 27.93 16.71
C VAL A 227 -23.12 27.11 15.44
N GLU A 228 -23.86 27.52 14.41
CA GLU A 228 -23.83 26.88 13.10
C GLU A 228 -22.57 27.25 12.30
N ASP A 229 -22.23 28.54 12.29
CA ASP A 229 -21.05 29.09 11.61
C ASP A 229 -19.88 29.30 12.58
N VAL A 230 -19.24 28.19 12.95
CA VAL A 230 -18.01 28.21 13.76
C VAL A 230 -16.86 28.97 13.06
N PRO A 231 -16.63 28.84 11.73
CA PRO A 231 -15.62 29.63 11.03
C PRO A 231 -15.76 31.15 11.24
N ALA A 232 -16.97 31.69 11.24
CA ALA A 232 -17.18 33.13 11.51
C ALA A 232 -16.76 33.54 12.93
N ILE A 233 -16.86 32.65 13.92
CA ILE A 233 -16.32 32.93 15.26
C ILE A 233 -14.80 32.86 15.27
N MET A 234 -14.21 31.84 14.65
CA MET A 234 -12.75 31.73 14.51
C MET A 234 -12.17 32.98 13.84
N ALA A 235 -12.83 33.50 12.81
CA ALA A 235 -12.43 34.72 12.10
C ALA A 235 -12.28 35.94 13.01
N ARG A 236 -13.10 36.05 14.06
CA ARG A 236 -13.11 37.16 15.01
C ARG A 236 -12.14 36.96 16.17
N ALA A 237 -11.56 35.76 16.32
CA ALA A 237 -10.61 35.47 17.38
C ALA A 237 -9.19 35.92 16.99
N ASP A 238 -8.47 36.50 17.94
CA ASP A 238 -7.03 36.73 17.83
C ASP A 238 -6.24 35.44 18.06
N LEU A 239 -6.78 34.54 18.90
CA LEU A 239 -6.23 33.22 19.17
C LEU A 239 -7.35 32.21 19.32
N VAL A 240 -7.17 31.02 18.73
CA VAL A 240 -8.05 29.88 18.97
C VAL A 240 -7.31 28.82 19.79
N ILE A 241 -7.94 28.35 20.86
CA ILE A 241 -7.50 27.19 21.63
C ILE A 241 -8.39 26.01 21.25
N GLY A 242 -7.80 24.96 20.69
CA GLY A 242 -8.55 23.78 20.27
C GLY A 242 -7.66 22.62 19.86
N ALA A 243 -8.28 21.46 19.63
CA ALA A 243 -7.61 20.22 19.22
C ALA A 243 -8.40 19.49 18.13
N GLY A 244 -7.80 18.46 17.56
CA GLY A 244 -8.33 17.71 16.43
C GLY A 244 -8.79 18.63 15.30
N ARG A 245 -10.05 18.46 14.91
CA ARG A 245 -10.66 19.17 13.79
C ARG A 245 -10.70 20.70 13.99
N VAL A 246 -10.98 21.18 15.20
CA VAL A 246 -11.06 22.62 15.50
C VAL A 246 -9.71 23.31 15.25
N ALA A 247 -8.61 22.69 15.65
CA ALA A 247 -7.28 23.23 15.42
C ALA A 247 -6.97 23.35 13.91
N MET A 248 -7.34 22.32 13.13
CA MET A 248 -7.15 22.31 11.68
C MET A 248 -7.97 23.43 11.01
N GLU A 249 -9.26 23.55 11.36
CA GLU A 249 -10.16 24.58 10.82
C GLU A 249 -9.66 26.00 11.15
N SER A 250 -9.19 26.22 12.37
CA SER A 250 -8.62 27.48 12.82
C SER A 250 -7.37 27.88 12.02
N LEU A 251 -6.46 26.93 11.81
CA LEU A 251 -5.27 27.13 10.98
C LEU A 251 -5.66 27.47 9.53
N LEU A 252 -6.64 26.78 8.95
CA LEU A 252 -7.13 27.09 7.60
C LEU A 252 -7.73 28.51 7.48
N CYS A 253 -8.28 29.06 8.57
CA CYS A 253 -8.73 30.45 8.67
C CYS A 253 -7.58 31.48 8.86
N GLY A 254 -6.32 31.00 8.91
CA GLY A 254 -5.13 31.80 9.15
C GLY A 254 -4.97 32.23 10.61
N ARG A 255 -5.71 31.65 11.57
CA ARG A 255 -5.64 32.09 12.97
C ARG A 255 -4.45 31.45 13.70
N PRO A 256 -3.73 32.22 14.54
CA PRO A 256 -2.89 31.63 15.57
C PRO A 256 -3.69 30.59 16.35
N THR A 257 -3.12 29.41 16.52
CA THR A 257 -3.83 28.26 17.09
C THR A 257 -2.96 27.59 18.15
N MET A 258 -3.50 27.52 19.37
CA MET A 258 -2.95 26.74 20.47
C MET A 258 -3.57 25.33 20.43
N ALA A 259 -2.74 24.34 20.12
CA ALA A 259 -3.16 22.94 20.08
C ALA A 259 -3.09 22.30 21.47
N ILE A 260 -4.21 22.33 22.18
CA ILE A 260 -4.37 21.75 23.52
C ILE A 260 -5.55 20.79 23.49
N GLY A 261 -5.28 19.49 23.62
CA GLY A 261 -6.30 18.43 23.52
C GLY A 261 -6.50 17.68 24.83
N GLU A 262 -7.32 16.62 24.77
CA GLU A 262 -7.68 15.81 25.94
C GLU A 262 -6.48 15.10 26.62
N ALA A 263 -5.33 15.01 25.96
CA ALA A 263 -4.18 14.28 26.47
C ALA A 263 -2.92 15.14 26.60
N LEU A 264 -2.64 16.04 25.65
CA LEU A 264 -1.37 16.75 25.54
C LEU A 264 -1.57 18.23 25.22
N ASN A 265 -0.65 19.05 25.72
CA ASN A 265 -0.43 20.42 25.25
C ASN A 265 0.71 20.41 24.23
N ILE A 266 0.38 20.64 22.96
CA ILE A 266 1.38 20.82 21.89
C ILE A 266 1.90 22.27 21.87
N GLY A 267 1.10 23.21 22.39
CA GLY A 267 1.39 24.64 22.37
C GLY A 267 0.96 25.33 21.07
N PRO A 268 1.53 26.50 20.75
CA PRO A 268 1.26 27.21 19.50
C PRO A 268 1.70 26.33 18.33
N VAL A 269 0.83 26.12 17.34
CA VAL A 269 1.19 25.30 16.17
C VAL A 269 2.08 26.09 15.23
N THR A 270 3.29 25.58 15.01
CA THR A 270 4.32 26.14 14.11
C THR A 270 4.78 25.08 13.12
N GLN A 271 5.62 25.45 12.15
CA GLN A 271 6.21 24.47 11.23
C GLN A 271 7.00 23.37 11.97
N GLU A 272 7.70 23.74 13.05
CA GLU A 272 8.59 22.84 13.80
C GLU A 272 7.83 21.72 14.51
N ASN A 273 6.65 22.02 15.07
CA ASN A 273 5.87 21.06 15.86
C ASN A 273 4.65 20.49 15.12
N LEU A 274 4.36 20.93 13.88
CA LEU A 274 3.18 20.51 13.13
C LEU A 274 3.11 18.99 12.94
N GLN A 275 4.24 18.33 12.68
CA GLN A 275 4.26 16.88 12.52
C GLN A 275 3.81 16.17 13.80
N GLN A 276 4.27 16.63 14.97
CA GLN A 276 3.85 16.10 16.27
C GLN A 276 2.39 16.41 16.57
N ALA A 277 1.93 17.62 16.21
CA ALA A 277 0.53 18.01 16.32
C ALA A 277 -0.34 17.03 15.53
N MET A 278 -0.04 16.79 14.25
CA MET A 278 -0.76 15.83 13.42
C MET A 278 -0.66 14.40 13.97
N ALA A 279 0.51 13.98 14.46
CA ALA A 279 0.73 12.65 15.02
C ALA A 279 -0.15 12.31 16.22
N THR A 280 -0.58 13.33 16.95
CA THR A 280 -1.38 13.22 18.18
C THR A 280 -2.82 13.70 17.99
N ASN A 281 -3.25 13.97 16.75
CA ASN A 281 -4.53 14.64 16.46
C ASN A 281 -4.68 15.96 17.23
N PHE A 282 -3.64 16.79 17.19
CA PHE A 282 -3.48 18.08 17.85
C PHE A 282 -3.67 18.00 19.37
N GLY A 283 -3.06 16.98 19.98
CA GLY A 283 -3.08 16.77 21.43
C GLY A 283 -4.29 15.99 21.96
N ASP A 284 -5.27 15.62 21.14
CA ASP A 284 -6.40 14.78 21.56
C ASP A 284 -5.98 13.34 21.92
N ILE A 285 -4.84 12.86 21.39
CA ILE A 285 -4.39 11.47 21.57
C ILE A 285 -3.01 11.43 22.27
N GLY A 286 -2.99 10.84 23.47
CA GLY A 286 -1.77 10.59 24.25
C GLY A 286 -1.92 9.38 25.18
N LYS A 287 -0.86 9.02 25.92
CA LYS A 287 -0.88 7.79 26.76
C LYS A 287 -1.82 7.91 27.96
N LYS A 288 -1.90 9.10 28.55
CA LYS A 288 -2.74 9.45 29.70
C LYS A 288 -3.64 10.62 29.32
N GLU A 289 -4.82 10.67 29.94
CA GLU A 289 -5.70 11.83 29.86
C GLU A 289 -5.11 12.97 30.69
N LEU A 290 -5.19 14.20 30.16
CA LEU A 290 -4.73 15.44 30.79
C LEU A 290 -3.28 15.36 31.33
N ASP A 291 -2.36 14.76 30.57
CA ASP A 291 -0.91 14.76 30.87
C ASP A 291 -0.30 16.10 30.42
N ILE A 292 -0.76 17.17 31.06
CA ILE A 292 -0.52 18.56 30.66
C ILE A 292 0.09 19.33 31.83
N ASP A 293 1.23 19.95 31.58
CA ASP A 293 1.75 21.01 32.44
C ASP A 293 1.02 22.32 32.13
N PHE A 294 0.10 22.72 33.00
CA PHE A 294 -0.68 23.95 32.84
C PHE A 294 0.14 25.21 33.14
N SER A 295 1.26 25.09 33.86
CA SER A 295 2.06 26.24 34.29
C SER A 295 2.76 26.97 33.13
N VAL A 296 3.01 26.26 32.02
CA VAL A 296 3.66 26.83 30.83
C VAL A 296 2.69 27.51 29.85
N ILE A 297 1.38 27.26 29.99
CA ILE A 297 0.36 27.71 29.04
C ILE A 297 0.22 29.24 29.01
N PRO A 298 0.23 30.00 30.13
CA PRO A 298 0.14 31.46 30.09
C PRO A 298 1.19 32.10 29.18
N ALA A 299 2.46 31.70 29.31
CA ALA A 299 3.55 32.23 28.48
C ALA A 299 3.38 31.85 27.00
N GLN A 300 2.86 30.67 26.71
CA GLN A 300 2.57 30.23 25.35
C GLN A 300 1.40 31.01 24.71
N ILE A 301 0.39 31.39 25.49
CA ILE A 301 -0.72 32.23 25.02
C ILE A 301 -0.20 33.60 24.60
N GLU A 302 0.65 34.24 25.41
CA GLU A 302 1.28 35.52 25.06
C GLU A 302 2.11 35.39 23.77
N ALA A 303 2.91 34.33 23.66
CA ALA A 303 3.71 34.06 22.46
C ALA A 303 2.83 33.87 21.22
N ALA A 304 1.73 33.13 21.32
CA ALA A 304 0.82 32.90 20.20
C ALA A 304 0.08 34.18 19.77
N LEU A 305 -0.27 35.05 20.72
CA LEU A 305 -0.92 36.34 20.46
C LEU A 305 0.02 37.39 19.85
N SER A 306 1.34 37.17 19.91
CA SER A 306 2.32 38.10 19.31
C SER A 306 2.30 38.11 17.78
N ALA A 307 1.81 37.03 17.17
CA ALA A 307 1.66 36.91 15.72
C ALA A 307 0.20 37.15 15.30
N PRO A 308 -0.07 37.98 14.28
CA PRO A 308 -1.44 38.23 13.81
C PRO A 308 -2.03 37.04 13.01
N HIS A 309 -1.19 36.09 12.59
CA HIS A 309 -1.54 34.92 11.80
C HIS A 309 -0.70 33.70 12.18
N CYS A 310 -1.22 32.51 11.90
CA CYS A 310 -0.38 31.31 11.83
C CYS A 310 0.52 31.36 10.58
N ASP A 311 1.50 30.48 10.50
CA ASP A 311 2.35 30.36 9.33
C ASP A 311 1.54 29.85 8.10
N PRO A 312 1.64 30.51 6.92
CA PRO A 312 0.97 30.03 5.71
C PRO A 312 1.36 28.60 5.29
N GLN A 313 2.62 28.20 5.50
CA GLN A 313 3.09 26.85 5.18
C GLN A 313 2.44 25.78 6.06
N VAL A 314 2.15 26.11 7.33
CA VAL A 314 1.39 25.23 8.21
C VAL A 314 0.02 24.95 7.62
N SER A 315 -0.68 26.01 7.19
CA SER A 315 -2.03 25.88 6.63
C SER A 315 -2.05 25.12 5.31
N GLU A 316 -1.07 25.37 4.44
CA GLU A 316 -0.92 24.60 3.20
C GLU A 316 -0.69 23.11 3.50
N LYS A 317 0.12 22.80 4.51
CA LYS A 317 0.33 21.41 4.93
C LYS A 317 -0.93 20.77 5.52
N ILE A 318 -1.76 21.52 6.25
CA ILE A 318 -3.09 21.07 6.69
C ILE A 318 -3.96 20.74 5.49
N LYS A 319 -4.06 21.63 4.49
CA LYS A 319 -4.83 21.38 3.27
C LYS A 319 -4.40 20.09 2.59
N GLN A 320 -3.10 19.93 2.34
CA GLN A 320 -2.56 18.73 1.69
C GLN A 320 -2.84 17.44 2.47
N SER A 321 -2.85 17.51 3.80
CA SER A 321 -2.95 16.32 4.66
C SER A 321 -4.37 15.94 5.06
N TYR A 322 -5.31 16.89 5.02
CA TYR A 322 -6.68 16.72 5.52
C TYR A 322 -7.76 17.07 4.49
N ASP A 323 -7.40 17.46 3.26
CA ASP A 323 -8.39 17.71 2.22
C ASP A 323 -9.32 16.51 1.98
N LEU A 324 -10.62 16.76 2.01
CA LEU A 324 -11.65 15.75 1.88
C LEU A 324 -11.57 14.98 0.56
N GLN A 325 -11.32 15.65 -0.56
CA GLN A 325 -11.27 14.98 -1.86
C GLN A 325 -10.08 14.04 -1.94
N ASN A 326 -8.92 14.45 -1.41
CA ASN A 326 -7.73 13.60 -1.33
C ASN A 326 -7.95 12.39 -0.42
N ILE A 327 -8.58 12.59 0.75
CA ILE A 327 -8.88 11.50 1.68
C ILE A 327 -9.87 10.50 1.08
N VAL A 328 -10.91 10.96 0.37
CA VAL A 328 -11.87 10.07 -0.29
C VAL A 328 -11.22 9.29 -1.43
N SER A 329 -10.35 9.91 -2.24
CA SER A 329 -9.59 9.21 -3.29
C SER A 329 -8.67 8.12 -2.72
N HIS A 330 -8.00 8.41 -1.61
CA HIS A 330 -7.20 7.42 -0.91
C HIS A 330 -8.05 6.29 -0.31
N LEU A 331 -9.20 6.62 0.28
CA LEU A 331 -10.16 5.63 0.79
C LEU A 331 -10.70 4.72 -0.31
N GLU A 332 -11.01 5.27 -1.49
CA GLU A 332 -11.40 4.50 -2.68
C GLU A 332 -10.30 3.52 -3.11
N THR A 333 -9.03 3.90 -2.99
CA THR A 333 -7.89 3.00 -3.23
C THR A 333 -7.88 1.84 -2.24
N ILE A 334 -8.07 2.13 -0.95
CA ILE A 334 -8.16 1.10 0.10
C ILE A 334 -9.35 0.17 -0.16
N TYR A 335 -10.52 0.72 -0.51
CA TYR A 335 -11.71 -0.08 -0.82
C TYR A 335 -11.48 -1.04 -1.99
N GLN A 336 -10.85 -0.55 -3.06
CA GLN A 336 -10.52 -1.37 -4.22
C GLN A 336 -9.59 -2.52 -3.82
N SER A 337 -8.49 -2.24 -3.12
CA SER A 337 -7.55 -3.28 -2.66
C SER A 337 -8.26 -4.28 -1.75
N VAL A 338 -8.94 -3.82 -0.71
CA VAL A 338 -9.62 -4.69 0.25
C VAL A 338 -10.68 -5.55 -0.44
N TYR A 339 -11.44 -4.99 -1.38
CA TYR A 339 -12.42 -5.75 -2.17
C TYR A 339 -11.76 -6.80 -3.06
N VAL A 340 -10.82 -6.39 -3.91
CA VAL A 340 -10.15 -7.23 -4.91
C VAL A 340 -9.42 -8.40 -4.25
N TYR A 341 -8.66 -8.14 -3.18
CA TYR A 341 -7.90 -9.17 -2.47
C TYR A 341 -8.79 -10.10 -1.65
N THR A 342 -9.84 -9.58 -1.00
CA THR A 342 -10.75 -10.41 -0.19
C THR A 342 -11.61 -11.30 -1.08
N LYS A 343 -12.17 -10.76 -2.17
CA LYS A 343 -12.99 -11.52 -3.12
C LYS A 343 -12.15 -12.36 -4.08
N ARG A 344 -10.83 -12.13 -4.15
CA ARG A 344 -9.92 -12.70 -5.15
C ARG A 344 -10.48 -12.54 -6.55
N LYS A 345 -10.92 -11.32 -6.87
CA LYS A 345 -11.59 -11.00 -8.13
C LYS A 345 -11.32 -9.55 -8.50
N ASP A 346 -10.81 -9.36 -9.72
CA ASP A 346 -10.76 -8.07 -10.41
C ASP A 346 -11.32 -8.25 -11.84
N ILE A 347 -11.36 -7.17 -12.62
CA ILE A 347 -11.72 -7.19 -14.04
C ILE A 347 -10.73 -8.06 -14.84
N PRO A 348 -11.19 -9.01 -15.67
CA PRO A 348 -10.31 -9.71 -16.60
C PRO A 348 -9.99 -8.82 -17.81
N VAL A 349 -8.70 -8.62 -18.06
CA VAL A 349 -8.18 -8.02 -19.30
C VAL A 349 -7.68 -9.16 -20.20
N LEU A 350 -8.37 -9.42 -21.30
CA LEU A 350 -8.10 -10.54 -22.21
C LEU A 350 -7.22 -10.08 -23.36
N MET A 351 -6.18 -10.85 -23.69
CA MET A 351 -5.23 -10.50 -24.76
C MET A 351 -5.30 -11.52 -25.89
N TYR A 352 -5.71 -11.05 -27.07
CA TYR A 352 -5.71 -11.75 -28.36
C TYR A 352 -4.65 -11.12 -29.28
N HIS A 353 -4.31 -11.75 -30.42
CA HIS A 353 -3.46 -11.13 -31.44
C HIS A 353 -4.09 -11.29 -32.81
N ARG A 354 -4.29 -12.54 -33.27
CA ARG A 354 -4.80 -12.83 -34.61
C ARG A 354 -6.05 -13.70 -34.65
N PHE A 355 -6.81 -13.55 -35.74
CA PHE A 355 -7.99 -14.34 -36.06
C PHE A 355 -7.87 -15.02 -37.43
N ILE A 356 -8.31 -16.27 -37.50
CA ILE A 356 -8.29 -17.07 -38.74
C ILE A 356 -9.67 -17.66 -39.03
N ASN A 357 -9.99 -17.85 -40.31
CA ASN A 357 -11.23 -18.49 -40.77
C ASN A 357 -10.97 -19.77 -41.60
N SER A 358 -9.71 -20.08 -41.92
CA SER A 358 -9.24 -21.29 -42.58
C SER A 358 -7.88 -21.73 -42.02
N ASP A 359 -7.49 -22.97 -42.32
CA ASP A 359 -6.20 -23.53 -41.89
C ASP A 359 -5.00 -22.89 -42.59
N ASP A 360 -5.19 -22.28 -43.76
CA ASP A 360 -4.14 -21.56 -44.49
C ASP A 360 -3.62 -20.34 -43.70
N GLY A 361 -4.50 -19.74 -42.88
CA GLY A 361 -4.18 -18.62 -42.02
C GLY A 361 -3.32 -18.97 -40.79
N LYS A 362 -3.06 -20.27 -40.54
CA LYS A 362 -2.23 -20.72 -39.42
C LYS A 362 -0.76 -20.31 -39.62
N GLY A 363 -0.23 -19.59 -38.62
CA GLY A 363 1.19 -19.34 -38.44
C GLY A 363 1.90 -20.48 -37.70
N THR A 364 3.22 -20.43 -37.72
CA THR A 364 4.18 -21.28 -36.99
C THR A 364 4.24 -20.89 -35.50
N ILE A 365 4.05 -19.60 -35.20
CA ILE A 365 3.99 -18.97 -33.88
C ILE A 365 2.53 -18.90 -33.40
N GLY A 366 2.37 -19.11 -32.10
CA GLY A 366 1.13 -19.56 -31.51
C GLY A 366 -0.05 -18.59 -31.35
N PRO A 367 0.00 -17.25 -31.36
CA PRO A 367 -1.13 -16.46 -30.83
C PRO A 367 -2.25 -16.14 -31.86
N TYR A 368 -2.75 -17.14 -32.58
CA TYR A 368 -3.96 -17.01 -33.40
C TYR A 368 -5.18 -17.71 -32.76
N LEU A 369 -6.39 -17.34 -33.18
CA LEU A 369 -7.63 -17.99 -32.77
C LEU A 369 -8.59 -18.13 -33.95
N ASP A 370 -9.24 -19.29 -34.08
CA ASP A 370 -10.33 -19.44 -35.03
C ASP A 370 -11.46 -18.45 -34.73
N ILE A 371 -11.91 -17.71 -35.74
CA ILE A 371 -12.93 -16.68 -35.60
C ILE A 371 -14.27 -17.24 -35.07
N ARG A 372 -14.58 -18.51 -35.37
CA ARG A 372 -15.76 -19.22 -34.84
C ARG A 372 -15.60 -19.51 -33.35
N MET A 373 -14.37 -19.72 -32.88
CA MET A 373 -14.09 -19.83 -31.44
C MET A 373 -14.17 -18.48 -30.74
N PHE A 374 -13.66 -17.41 -31.37
CA PHE A 374 -13.86 -16.05 -30.84
C PHE A 374 -15.34 -15.70 -30.71
N GLU A 375 -16.17 -16.04 -31.70
CA GLU A 375 -17.62 -15.86 -31.57
C GLU A 375 -18.20 -16.64 -30.36
N LYS A 376 -17.75 -17.88 -30.13
CA LYS A 376 -18.14 -18.66 -28.94
C LYS A 376 -17.69 -17.99 -27.64
N HIS A 377 -16.52 -17.32 -27.63
CA HIS A 377 -16.07 -16.52 -26.51
C HIS A 377 -17.01 -15.33 -26.23
N LEU A 378 -17.39 -14.57 -27.25
CA LEU A 378 -18.35 -13.46 -27.10
C LEU A 378 -19.72 -13.94 -26.60
N LYS A 379 -20.23 -15.05 -27.15
CA LYS A 379 -21.48 -15.68 -26.67
C LYS A 379 -21.39 -16.06 -25.19
N LEU A 380 -20.27 -16.63 -24.76
CA LEU A 380 -20.05 -16.97 -23.34
C LEU A 380 -20.06 -15.71 -22.47
N LEU A 381 -19.32 -14.67 -22.84
CA LEU A 381 -19.25 -13.42 -22.10
C LEU A 381 -20.64 -12.80 -21.95
N LYS A 382 -21.40 -12.69 -23.05
CA LYS A 382 -22.78 -12.17 -23.05
C LYS A 382 -23.69 -12.99 -22.14
N ARG A 383 -23.64 -14.32 -22.24
CA ARG A 383 -24.44 -15.23 -21.40
C ARG A 383 -24.13 -15.10 -19.91
N LEU A 384 -22.88 -14.80 -19.56
CA LEU A 384 -22.45 -14.60 -18.17
C LEU A 384 -22.71 -13.17 -17.65
N GLY A 385 -23.33 -12.32 -18.48
CA GLY A 385 -23.68 -10.94 -18.16
C GLY A 385 -22.50 -9.98 -18.19
N PHE A 386 -21.44 -10.28 -18.95
CA PHE A 386 -20.32 -9.36 -19.11
C PHE A 386 -20.67 -8.21 -20.06
N GLU A 387 -20.19 -7.03 -19.70
CA GLU A 387 -20.09 -5.83 -20.53
C GLU A 387 -18.60 -5.53 -20.77
N THR A 388 -18.25 -4.99 -21.92
CA THR A 388 -16.87 -4.61 -22.23
C THR A 388 -16.62 -3.14 -21.89
N LEU A 389 -15.48 -2.88 -21.24
CA LEU A 389 -14.93 -1.53 -21.09
C LEU A 389 -13.69 -1.38 -21.97
N THR A 390 -13.35 -0.14 -22.29
CA THR A 390 -12.03 0.28 -22.77
C THR A 390 -11.30 1.10 -21.71
N PHE A 391 -10.04 1.47 -21.93
CA PHE A 391 -9.31 2.32 -20.98
C PHE A 391 -9.79 3.77 -21.01
N SER A 392 -10.37 4.22 -22.13
CA SER A 392 -11.07 5.51 -22.24
C SER A 392 -12.29 5.56 -21.33
N ASP A 393 -13.10 4.48 -21.28
CA ASP A 393 -14.23 4.40 -20.34
C ASP A 393 -13.74 4.52 -18.87
N LEU A 394 -12.55 3.96 -18.56
CA LEU A 394 -11.94 4.06 -17.22
C LEU A 394 -11.29 5.42 -16.92
N LYS A 395 -10.75 6.11 -17.94
CA LYS A 395 -10.27 7.50 -17.84
C LYS A 395 -11.43 8.43 -17.52
N GLU A 396 -12.56 8.25 -18.18
CA GLU A 396 -13.74 9.11 -18.02
C GLU A 396 -14.47 8.88 -16.69
N HIS A 397 -14.69 7.62 -16.30
CA HIS A 397 -15.51 7.28 -15.12
C HIS A 397 -14.70 6.94 -13.87
N GLY A 398 -13.37 7.00 -13.96
CA GLY A 398 -12.44 6.59 -12.92
C GLY A 398 -12.30 5.07 -12.81
N VAL A 399 -11.11 4.63 -12.38
CA VAL A 399 -10.73 3.21 -12.30
C VAL A 399 -11.65 2.38 -11.40
N ILE A 400 -12.23 2.98 -10.35
CA ILE A 400 -13.16 2.31 -9.43
C ILE A 400 -14.48 1.91 -10.07
N SER A 401 -14.88 2.54 -11.18
CA SER A 401 -16.12 2.25 -11.92
C SER A 401 -16.20 0.79 -12.38
N ARG A 402 -15.05 0.13 -12.61
CA ARG A 402 -14.96 -1.31 -12.92
C ARG A 402 -15.55 -2.21 -11.82
N LEU A 403 -15.69 -1.70 -10.60
CA LEU A 403 -16.28 -2.38 -9.44
C LEU A 403 -17.73 -1.96 -9.18
N LYS A 404 -18.39 -1.31 -10.15
CA LYS A 404 -19.80 -0.91 -10.06
C LYS A 404 -20.69 -2.09 -9.67
N ALA A 405 -21.57 -1.85 -8.69
CA ALA A 405 -22.44 -2.89 -8.15
C ALA A 405 -23.37 -3.45 -9.24
N GLY A 406 -23.59 -4.76 -9.22
CA GLY A 406 -24.46 -5.44 -10.18
C GLY A 406 -23.90 -5.59 -11.60
N LYS A 407 -22.74 -4.99 -11.89
CA LYS A 407 -22.09 -5.07 -13.21
C LYS A 407 -20.96 -6.08 -13.21
N ARG A 408 -20.69 -6.65 -14.39
CA ARG A 408 -19.55 -7.54 -14.65
C ARG A 408 -18.85 -7.00 -15.88
N TYR A 409 -17.67 -6.46 -15.69
CA TYR A 409 -16.90 -5.92 -16.81
C TYR A 409 -15.77 -6.86 -17.21
N CYS A 410 -15.34 -6.76 -18.47
CA CYS A 410 -14.07 -7.28 -18.99
C CYS A 410 -13.48 -6.27 -19.97
N ILE A 411 -12.17 -6.33 -20.21
CA ILE A 411 -11.53 -5.58 -21.29
C ILE A 411 -11.02 -6.60 -22.30
N ILE A 412 -11.34 -6.40 -23.57
CA ILE A 412 -10.80 -7.20 -24.68
C ILE A 412 -9.70 -6.37 -25.32
N THR A 413 -8.46 -6.86 -25.32
CA THR A 413 -7.33 -6.26 -26.00
C THR A 413 -6.85 -7.16 -27.13
N VAL A 414 -6.41 -6.55 -28.22
CA VAL A 414 -5.80 -7.25 -29.35
C VAL A 414 -4.54 -6.52 -29.77
N ASP A 415 -3.43 -7.25 -29.87
CA ASP A 415 -2.11 -6.66 -30.09
C ASP A 415 -1.75 -6.65 -31.58
N ASP A 416 -0.63 -6.00 -31.90
CA ASP A 416 0.06 -5.91 -33.21
C ASP A 416 -0.66 -5.18 -34.35
N GLY A 417 -1.99 -5.12 -34.36
CA GLY A 417 -2.74 -4.40 -35.40
C GLY A 417 -2.86 -5.16 -36.73
N PHE A 418 -2.97 -6.49 -36.70
CA PHE A 418 -3.19 -7.33 -37.88
C PHE A 418 -4.46 -6.99 -38.66
N LYS A 419 -4.43 -7.18 -39.98
CA LYS A 419 -5.57 -6.93 -40.89
C LYS A 419 -6.82 -7.76 -40.54
N ASP A 420 -6.64 -8.92 -39.93
CA ASP A 420 -7.74 -9.77 -39.48
C ASP A 420 -8.54 -9.17 -38.30
N ASN A 421 -7.98 -8.20 -37.56
CA ASN A 421 -8.69 -7.42 -36.54
C ASN A 421 -9.81 -6.57 -37.17
N TYR A 422 -9.54 -5.97 -38.33
CA TYR A 422 -10.54 -5.18 -39.07
C TYR A 422 -11.54 -6.07 -39.79
N THR A 423 -11.06 -7.07 -40.53
CA THR A 423 -11.89 -7.84 -41.47
C THR A 423 -12.73 -8.93 -40.78
N LEU A 424 -12.24 -9.54 -39.70
CA LEU A 424 -12.91 -10.67 -39.04
C LEU A 424 -13.46 -10.30 -37.64
N MET A 425 -12.68 -9.63 -36.80
CA MET A 425 -13.08 -9.33 -35.42
C MET A 425 -14.13 -8.22 -35.32
N LEU A 426 -13.90 -7.06 -35.96
CA LEU A 426 -14.80 -5.90 -35.85
C LEU A 426 -16.27 -6.23 -36.17
N PRO A 427 -16.61 -6.99 -37.23
CA PRO A 427 -17.99 -7.40 -37.49
C PRO A 427 -18.65 -8.16 -36.32
N LEU A 428 -17.89 -9.01 -35.63
CA LEU A 428 -18.42 -9.74 -34.46
C LEU A 428 -18.59 -8.82 -33.25
N LEU A 429 -17.66 -7.90 -33.00
CA LEU A 429 -17.81 -6.91 -31.93
C LEU A 429 -19.09 -6.08 -32.10
N LYS A 430 -19.37 -5.62 -33.33
CA LYS A 430 -20.64 -4.95 -33.70
C LYS A 430 -21.85 -5.85 -33.39
N LYS A 431 -21.83 -7.10 -33.87
CA LYS A 431 -22.91 -8.07 -33.69
C LYS A 431 -23.29 -8.31 -32.21
N TYR A 432 -22.32 -8.34 -31.30
CA TYR A 432 -22.57 -8.61 -29.87
C TYR A 432 -22.67 -7.34 -29.00
N ASN A 433 -22.49 -6.17 -29.62
CA ASN A 433 -22.35 -4.88 -28.96
C ASN A 433 -21.25 -4.87 -27.89
N PHE A 434 -20.05 -5.28 -28.29
CA PHE A 434 -18.86 -5.29 -27.45
C PHE A 434 -17.79 -4.36 -28.01
N LYS A 435 -17.10 -3.69 -27.10
CA LYS A 435 -15.94 -2.84 -27.37
C LYS A 435 -14.64 -3.62 -27.15
N ALA A 436 -13.57 -3.19 -27.81
CA ALA A 436 -12.22 -3.70 -27.60
C ALA A 436 -11.17 -2.57 -27.69
N VAL A 437 -9.96 -2.87 -27.25
CA VAL A 437 -8.77 -2.02 -27.43
C VAL A 437 -7.84 -2.73 -28.40
N VAL A 438 -7.41 -2.05 -29.46
CA VAL A 438 -6.42 -2.58 -30.40
C VAL A 438 -5.13 -1.79 -30.25
N TYR A 439 -4.04 -2.50 -29.94
CA TYR A 439 -2.69 -1.93 -29.86
C TYR A 439 -2.01 -2.11 -31.20
N ALA A 440 -1.64 -1.01 -31.86
CA ALA A 440 -1.14 -1.03 -33.23
C ALA A 440 0.31 -0.51 -33.32
N VAL A 441 1.13 -1.21 -34.08
CA VAL A 441 2.43 -0.73 -34.56
C VAL A 441 2.23 0.15 -35.79
N THR A 442 3.19 1.02 -36.12
CA THR A 442 3.06 1.95 -37.25
C THR A 442 4.26 2.02 -38.18
N GLY A 443 5.42 1.46 -37.81
CA GLY A 443 6.65 1.52 -38.61
C GLY A 443 6.85 0.37 -39.59
N VAL A 444 5.92 -0.59 -39.63
CA VAL A 444 6.00 -1.79 -40.48
C VAL A 444 4.60 -2.13 -41.05
N ASP A 445 4.56 -2.79 -42.19
CA ASP A 445 3.35 -3.18 -42.93
C ASP A 445 2.97 -4.66 -42.75
N PHE A 446 3.88 -5.49 -42.22
CA PHE A 446 3.65 -6.89 -41.88
C PHE A 446 4.35 -7.23 -40.55
N ASN A 447 4.15 -8.44 -40.02
CA ASN A 447 4.81 -8.99 -38.83
C ASN A 447 6.31 -9.24 -39.01
N LYS A 448 7.07 -8.20 -39.36
CA LYS A 448 8.50 -8.26 -39.65
C LYS A 448 9.30 -8.90 -38.52
N TRP A 449 8.96 -8.59 -37.27
CA TRP A 449 9.62 -9.11 -36.06
C TRP A 449 9.55 -10.64 -35.93
N ASP A 450 8.49 -11.28 -36.44
CA ASP A 450 8.32 -12.73 -36.40
C ASP A 450 8.83 -13.41 -37.68
N VAL A 451 8.66 -12.77 -38.84
CA VAL A 451 9.08 -13.31 -40.15
C VAL A 451 10.60 -13.37 -40.26
N GLU A 452 11.28 -12.33 -39.79
CA GLU A 452 12.74 -12.21 -39.87
C GLU A 452 13.43 -12.85 -38.66
N HIS A 453 12.70 -13.53 -37.78
CA HIS A 453 13.27 -14.14 -36.59
C HIS A 453 14.24 -15.28 -36.98
N PRO A 454 15.54 -15.20 -36.63
CA PRO A 454 16.58 -16.08 -37.17
C PRO A 454 16.36 -17.57 -36.87
N GLU A 455 15.78 -17.87 -35.71
CA GLU A 455 15.63 -19.26 -35.21
C GLU A 455 14.27 -19.89 -35.55
N SER A 456 13.26 -19.10 -35.92
CA SER A 456 11.90 -19.60 -36.15
C SER A 456 11.10 -18.62 -37.03
N PRO A 457 11.40 -18.54 -38.33
CA PRO A 457 10.76 -17.59 -39.22
C PRO A 457 9.28 -17.92 -39.37
N GLU A 458 8.44 -16.92 -39.10
CA GLU A 458 7.00 -16.99 -39.28
C GLU A 458 6.59 -16.67 -40.73
N LYS A 459 5.37 -17.05 -41.11
CA LYS A 459 4.73 -16.59 -42.34
C LYS A 459 4.47 -15.07 -42.28
N ARG A 460 4.56 -14.42 -43.44
CA ARG A 460 4.17 -13.02 -43.61
C ARG A 460 2.66 -12.87 -43.47
N PHE A 461 2.24 -11.97 -42.58
CA PHE A 461 0.86 -11.58 -42.35
C PHE A 461 0.77 -10.05 -42.34
N GLU A 462 -0.14 -9.52 -43.15
CA GLU A 462 -0.31 -8.08 -43.33
C GLU A 462 -0.92 -7.42 -42.08
N LEU A 463 -0.40 -6.24 -41.75
CA LEU A 463 -0.97 -5.35 -40.75
C LEU A 463 -2.01 -4.44 -41.39
N MET A 464 -2.82 -3.78 -40.57
CA MET A 464 -3.80 -2.81 -41.06
C MET A 464 -3.13 -1.60 -41.67
N THR A 465 -3.70 -1.10 -42.77
CA THR A 465 -3.34 0.20 -43.31
C THR A 465 -3.81 1.34 -42.38
N PRO A 466 -3.22 2.54 -42.47
CA PRO A 466 -3.72 3.70 -41.72
C PRO A 466 -5.21 3.97 -41.91
N SER A 467 -5.72 3.76 -43.13
CA SER A 467 -7.16 3.93 -43.44
C SER A 467 -8.04 2.92 -42.70
N GLU A 468 -7.60 1.67 -42.55
CA GLU A 468 -8.31 0.62 -41.81
C GLU A 468 -8.26 0.86 -40.29
N ILE A 469 -7.11 1.30 -39.75
CA ILE A 469 -6.97 1.71 -38.35
C ILE A 469 -7.95 2.84 -38.03
N LYS A 470 -8.01 3.87 -38.88
CA LYS A 470 -8.94 4.99 -38.71
C LYS A 470 -10.39 4.52 -38.78
N ALA A 471 -10.74 3.66 -39.74
CA ALA A 471 -12.08 3.10 -39.87
C ALA A 471 -12.49 2.26 -38.63
N MET A 472 -11.55 1.53 -38.02
CA MET A 472 -11.80 0.84 -36.75
C MET A 472 -12.10 1.83 -35.62
N ALA A 473 -11.28 2.87 -35.47
CA ALA A 473 -11.46 3.88 -34.43
C ALA A 473 -12.79 4.64 -34.58
N ASP A 474 -13.17 4.97 -35.81
CA ASP A 474 -14.42 5.69 -36.13
C ASP A 474 -15.67 4.79 -35.97
N SER A 475 -15.51 3.47 -35.82
CA SER A 475 -16.63 2.54 -35.71
C SER A 475 -17.43 2.66 -34.40
N GLY A 476 -16.87 3.31 -33.37
CA GLY A 476 -17.45 3.40 -32.02
C GLY A 476 -17.24 2.14 -31.15
N TYR A 477 -16.64 1.07 -31.69
CA TYR A 477 -16.39 -0.18 -30.96
C TYR A 477 -14.93 -0.38 -30.55
N ILE A 478 -14.01 0.43 -31.09
CA ILE A 478 -12.57 0.21 -30.92
C ILE A 478 -11.92 1.47 -30.34
N GLU A 479 -11.22 1.27 -29.23
CA GLU A 479 -10.14 2.17 -28.82
C GLU A 479 -8.84 1.72 -29.48
N ILE A 480 -8.10 2.65 -30.09
CA ILE A 480 -6.74 2.38 -30.55
C ILE A 480 -5.77 2.81 -29.44
N GLY A 481 -4.79 1.95 -29.15
CA GLY A 481 -3.68 2.22 -28.24
C GLY A 481 -2.33 2.05 -28.94
N GLY A 482 -1.27 2.56 -28.32
CA GLY A 482 0.09 2.48 -28.87
C GLY A 482 0.74 1.13 -28.62
N HIS A 483 1.59 0.70 -29.55
CA HIS A 483 2.33 -0.57 -29.45
C HIS A 483 3.76 -0.51 -29.99
N THR A 484 4.41 0.65 -29.92
CA THR A 484 5.75 0.93 -30.49
C THR A 484 5.78 1.01 -32.01
N LEU A 485 6.89 1.50 -32.56
CA LEU A 485 7.03 1.71 -33.99
C LEU A 485 7.30 0.37 -34.69
N THR A 486 8.22 -0.44 -34.16
CA THR A 486 8.75 -1.64 -34.83
C THR A 486 8.60 -2.94 -34.05
N HIS A 487 7.87 -2.95 -32.93
CA HIS A 487 7.68 -4.12 -32.05
C HIS A 487 8.98 -4.71 -31.43
N PRO A 488 9.92 -3.90 -30.88
CA PRO A 488 11.14 -4.43 -30.27
C PRO A 488 10.90 -4.93 -28.83
N HIS A 489 11.83 -5.73 -28.32
CA HIS A 489 11.96 -5.97 -26.88
C HIS A 489 12.48 -4.70 -26.19
N LEU A 490 11.58 -3.82 -25.70
CA LEU A 490 11.95 -2.51 -25.15
C LEU A 490 13.01 -2.57 -24.06
N ASN A 491 13.02 -3.62 -23.25
CA ASN A 491 13.98 -3.79 -22.16
C ASN A 491 15.43 -4.05 -22.62
N THR A 492 15.67 -4.35 -23.90
CA THR A 492 17.01 -4.53 -24.47
C THR A 492 17.56 -3.27 -25.15
N LEU A 493 16.73 -2.24 -25.31
CA LEU A 493 17.09 -0.99 -25.97
C LEU A 493 17.55 0.07 -24.94
N SER A 494 18.35 1.03 -25.40
CA SER A 494 18.65 2.23 -24.62
C SER A 494 17.41 3.09 -24.40
N ARG A 495 17.42 3.95 -23.37
CA ARG A 495 16.28 4.84 -23.06
C ARG A 495 15.89 5.72 -24.25
N GLU A 496 16.83 6.24 -25.02
CA GLU A 496 16.53 7.11 -26.17
C GLU A 496 15.92 6.32 -27.35
N GLU A 497 16.37 5.08 -27.59
CA GLU A 497 15.74 4.20 -28.58
C GLU A 497 14.31 3.82 -28.16
N GLN A 498 14.11 3.44 -26.89
CA GLN A 498 12.77 3.19 -26.36
C GLN A 498 11.86 4.42 -26.49
N LYS A 499 12.41 5.62 -26.26
CA LYS A 499 11.69 6.88 -26.37
C LYS A 499 11.23 7.12 -27.81
N ALA A 500 12.10 6.94 -28.79
CA ALA A 500 11.75 7.05 -30.21
C ALA A 500 10.62 6.07 -30.57
N GLU A 501 10.77 4.80 -30.20
CA GLU A 501 9.78 3.74 -30.42
C GLU A 501 8.39 4.08 -29.86
N ILE A 502 8.33 4.59 -28.63
CA ILE A 502 7.07 4.89 -27.94
C ILE A 502 6.46 6.20 -28.44
N MET A 503 7.25 7.27 -28.51
CA MET A 503 6.74 8.62 -28.80
C MET A 503 6.38 8.80 -30.27
N GLU A 504 7.16 8.24 -31.19
CA GLU A 504 6.87 8.35 -32.62
C GLU A 504 5.63 7.55 -33.01
N ASN A 505 5.49 6.32 -32.50
CA ASN A 505 4.26 5.54 -32.67
C ASN A 505 3.03 6.28 -32.16
N LYS A 506 3.13 6.87 -30.96
CA LYS A 506 2.05 7.70 -30.40
C LYS A 506 1.71 8.86 -31.33
N ALA A 507 2.70 9.64 -31.75
CA ALA A 507 2.49 10.82 -32.60
C ALA A 507 1.83 10.46 -33.95
N GLN A 508 2.26 9.37 -34.58
CA GLN A 508 1.68 8.90 -35.85
C GLN A 508 0.21 8.50 -35.69
N LEU A 509 -0.12 7.73 -34.63
CA LEU A 509 -1.49 7.31 -34.34
C LEU A 509 -2.38 8.49 -33.94
N GLU A 510 -1.92 9.42 -33.09
CA GLU A 510 -2.71 10.59 -32.69
C GLU A 510 -2.98 11.52 -33.87
N THR A 511 -2.01 11.69 -34.77
CA THR A 511 -2.19 12.45 -36.01
C THR A 511 -3.24 11.80 -36.91
N LEU A 512 -3.19 10.48 -37.07
CA LEU A 512 -4.15 9.72 -37.88
C LEU A 512 -5.58 9.79 -37.32
N LEU A 513 -5.71 9.75 -35.98
CA LEU A 513 -6.99 9.64 -35.29
C LEU A 513 -7.59 10.98 -34.88
N GLY A 514 -6.79 12.05 -34.81
CA GLY A 514 -7.22 13.37 -34.34
C GLY A 514 -7.58 13.42 -32.85
N LYS A 515 -7.07 12.49 -32.03
CA LYS A 515 -7.35 12.39 -30.59
C LYS A 515 -6.18 11.76 -29.84
N GLU A 516 -6.06 12.10 -28.55
CA GLU A 516 -5.05 11.52 -27.68
C GLU A 516 -5.26 10.03 -27.42
N LEU A 517 -4.19 9.25 -27.44
CA LEU A 517 -4.21 7.85 -27.01
C LEU A 517 -4.20 7.74 -25.49
N VAL A 518 -5.06 6.84 -24.99
CA VAL A 518 -5.28 6.65 -23.54
C VAL A 518 -4.42 5.53 -22.97
N SER A 519 -4.15 4.49 -23.75
CA SER A 519 -3.45 3.29 -23.29
C SER A 519 -2.34 2.81 -24.22
N PHE A 520 -1.35 2.14 -23.64
CA PHE A 520 -0.17 1.58 -24.31
C PHE A 520 0.02 0.09 -23.95
N ALA A 521 0.49 -0.73 -24.88
CA ALA A 521 0.90 -2.10 -24.60
C ALA A 521 2.40 -2.28 -24.85
N TYR A 522 3.12 -2.87 -23.89
CA TYR A 522 4.52 -3.24 -24.08
C TYR A 522 4.60 -4.47 -25.01
N PRO A 523 5.35 -4.42 -26.13
CA PRO A 523 5.66 -5.60 -26.94
C PRO A 523 6.16 -6.76 -26.08
N TYR A 524 5.66 -7.97 -26.35
CA TYR A 524 5.94 -9.19 -25.57
C TYR A 524 5.56 -9.13 -24.07
N GLY A 525 5.07 -7.98 -23.58
CA GLY A 525 4.93 -7.66 -22.15
C GLY A 525 6.24 -7.34 -21.45
N ASP A 526 7.32 -7.11 -22.20
CA ASP A 526 8.66 -6.80 -21.69
C ASP A 526 8.83 -5.31 -21.42
N TRP A 527 9.31 -4.98 -20.23
CA TRP A 527 9.47 -3.60 -19.77
C TRP A 527 10.59 -3.50 -18.75
N ASN A 528 11.11 -2.28 -18.56
CA ASN A 528 12.00 -1.84 -17.50
C ASN A 528 11.54 -0.46 -16.97
N GLU A 529 12.19 0.07 -15.93
CA GLU A 529 11.79 1.37 -15.35
C GLU A 529 11.81 2.52 -16.35
N ASP A 530 12.73 2.50 -17.34
CA ASP A 530 12.79 3.50 -18.41
C ASP A 530 11.52 3.44 -19.29
N SER A 531 11.15 2.27 -19.81
CA SER A 531 9.96 2.12 -20.65
C SER A 531 8.67 2.54 -19.93
N LYS A 532 8.58 2.25 -18.63
CA LYS A 532 7.43 2.65 -17.79
C LYS A 532 7.40 4.16 -17.58
N ALA A 533 8.56 4.77 -17.30
CA ALA A 533 8.68 6.22 -17.17
C ALA A 533 8.33 6.91 -18.50
N LEU A 534 8.83 6.40 -19.62
CA LEU A 534 8.57 6.91 -20.97
C LEU A 534 7.09 6.81 -21.36
N ALA A 535 6.39 5.72 -21.01
CA ALA A 535 4.95 5.63 -21.22
C ALA A 535 4.19 6.73 -20.48
N LYS A 536 4.63 7.07 -19.25
CA LYS A 536 4.08 8.18 -18.46
C LYS A 536 4.45 9.55 -19.04
N GLU A 537 5.71 9.75 -19.44
CA GLU A 537 6.20 10.97 -20.09
C GLU A 537 5.47 11.24 -21.42
N ALA A 538 5.15 10.19 -22.17
CA ALA A 538 4.35 10.26 -23.38
C ALA A 538 2.86 10.56 -23.13
N GLY A 539 2.42 10.71 -21.87
CA GLY A 539 1.04 11.10 -21.54
C GLY A 539 0.01 9.98 -21.58
N TYR A 540 0.41 8.71 -21.70
CA TYR A 540 -0.52 7.60 -21.49
C TYR A 540 -1.00 7.56 -20.04
N GLN A 541 -2.29 7.26 -19.83
CA GLN A 541 -2.87 7.09 -18.49
C GLN A 541 -2.80 5.63 -18.02
N PHE A 542 -2.73 4.69 -18.96
CA PHE A 542 -2.65 3.26 -18.67
C PHE A 542 -1.61 2.59 -19.55
N ALA A 543 -0.91 1.59 -19.00
CA ALA A 543 -0.11 0.68 -19.80
C ALA A 543 -0.32 -0.77 -19.36
N VAL A 544 -0.40 -1.66 -20.33
CA VAL A 544 -0.69 -3.08 -20.14
C VAL A 544 0.54 -3.93 -20.43
N ALA A 545 0.79 -4.88 -19.54
CA ALA A 545 1.82 -5.90 -19.69
C ALA A 545 1.17 -7.29 -19.80
N THR A 546 1.97 -8.35 -19.93
CA THR A 546 1.42 -9.72 -19.97
C THR A 546 1.12 -10.22 -18.56
N ASN A 547 2.08 -10.83 -17.88
CA ASN A 547 1.91 -11.45 -16.56
C ASN A 547 2.64 -10.72 -15.41
N SER A 548 3.22 -9.56 -15.69
CA SER A 548 3.96 -8.69 -14.76
C SER A 548 3.05 -7.60 -14.16
N GLY A 549 3.49 -6.95 -13.07
CA GLY A 549 2.70 -5.95 -12.33
C GLY A 549 1.91 -6.51 -11.12
N PRO A 550 1.16 -5.67 -10.39
CA PRO A 550 0.34 -6.09 -9.25
C PRO A 550 -0.88 -6.95 -9.64
N VAL A 551 -1.52 -7.63 -8.67
CA VAL A 551 -2.78 -8.36 -8.94
C VAL A 551 -3.90 -7.36 -9.22
N ALA A 552 -4.00 -6.36 -8.35
CA ALA A 552 -5.09 -5.44 -8.34
C ALA A 552 -4.81 -4.35 -9.36
N PHE A 553 -5.77 -4.17 -10.26
CA PHE A 553 -5.67 -3.31 -11.43
C PHE A 553 -5.25 -1.88 -11.08
N HIS A 554 -5.71 -1.35 -9.94
CA HIS A 554 -5.50 0.05 -9.55
C HIS A 554 -4.17 0.32 -8.82
N GLU A 555 -3.41 -0.71 -8.45
CA GLU A 555 -2.15 -0.53 -7.71
C GLU A 555 -1.03 0.00 -8.61
N ASP A 556 -1.05 -0.33 -9.90
CA ASP A 556 -0.12 0.22 -10.88
C ASP A 556 -0.80 0.32 -12.24
N PRO A 557 -1.28 1.51 -12.64
CA PRO A 557 -1.98 1.69 -13.91
C PRO A 557 -1.06 1.51 -15.12
N TYR A 558 0.25 1.45 -14.93
CA TYR A 558 1.24 1.30 -16.00
C TYR A 558 1.77 -0.13 -16.16
N LEU A 559 1.32 -1.07 -15.34
CA LEU A 559 1.71 -2.49 -15.38
C LEU A 559 0.49 -3.41 -15.25
N ILE A 560 -0.56 -3.11 -16.01
CA ILE A 560 -1.83 -3.85 -15.91
C ILE A 560 -1.67 -5.25 -16.51
N ARG A 561 -1.97 -6.27 -15.70
CA ARG A 561 -1.89 -7.68 -16.09
C ARG A 561 -2.96 -8.05 -17.12
N ARG A 562 -2.54 -8.82 -18.12
CA ARG A 562 -3.41 -9.41 -19.14
C ARG A 562 -3.45 -10.93 -19.10
N ILE A 563 -4.55 -11.47 -19.59
CA ILE A 563 -4.82 -12.91 -19.69
C ILE A 563 -4.67 -13.29 -21.17
N GLY A 564 -3.51 -13.86 -21.51
CA GLY A 564 -3.26 -14.37 -22.86
C GLY A 564 -4.27 -15.46 -23.28
N ILE A 565 -4.78 -15.28 -24.49
CA ILE A 565 -5.65 -16.21 -25.21
C ILE A 565 -4.86 -16.79 -26.37
N PHE A 566 -4.82 -18.13 -26.43
CA PHE A 566 -4.03 -18.92 -27.36
C PHE A 566 -4.94 -19.92 -28.11
N PRO A 567 -4.49 -20.58 -29.19
CA PRO A 567 -5.32 -21.45 -30.03
C PRO A 567 -6.05 -22.55 -29.26
N GLY A 568 -5.41 -23.11 -28.22
CA GLY A 568 -6.02 -24.12 -27.35
C GLY A 568 -7.01 -23.59 -26.32
N THR A 569 -7.29 -22.27 -26.31
CA THR A 569 -8.25 -21.68 -25.36
C THR A 569 -9.66 -21.84 -25.92
N ASP A 570 -10.32 -22.90 -25.49
CA ASP A 570 -11.74 -23.14 -25.75
C ASP A 570 -12.65 -22.37 -24.76
N VAL A 571 -13.97 -22.53 -24.95
CA VAL A 571 -15.01 -21.91 -24.09
C VAL A 571 -14.81 -22.25 -22.61
N LEU A 572 -14.44 -23.49 -22.28
CA LEU A 572 -14.25 -23.92 -20.90
C LEU A 572 -13.00 -23.29 -20.29
N SER A 573 -11.92 -23.21 -21.05
CA SER A 573 -10.67 -22.56 -20.67
C SER A 573 -10.86 -21.06 -20.49
N LEU A 574 -11.61 -20.41 -21.38
CA LEU A 574 -12.00 -19.02 -21.20
C LEU A 574 -12.84 -18.83 -19.95
N ALA A 575 -13.88 -19.67 -19.73
CA ALA A 575 -14.72 -19.60 -18.54
C ALA A 575 -13.89 -19.67 -17.25
N ARG A 576 -12.86 -20.53 -17.21
CA ARG A 576 -11.91 -20.60 -16.09
C ARG A 576 -11.05 -19.34 -15.98
N LYS A 577 -10.52 -18.83 -17.09
CA LYS A 577 -9.67 -17.62 -17.15
C LYS A 577 -10.38 -16.36 -16.67
N ILE A 578 -11.67 -16.20 -16.99
CA ILE A 578 -12.49 -15.06 -16.55
C ILE A 578 -13.08 -15.23 -15.15
N THR A 579 -12.86 -16.38 -14.49
CA THR A 579 -13.12 -16.46 -13.06
C THR A 579 -12.09 -15.60 -12.33
N GLY A 580 -12.55 -14.67 -11.49
CA GLY A 580 -11.68 -13.70 -10.81
C GLY A 580 -10.46 -14.30 -10.12
N GLY A 581 -10.56 -15.54 -9.65
CA GLY A 581 -9.47 -16.24 -8.99
C GLY A 581 -8.31 -16.67 -9.91
N TYR A 582 -8.44 -16.62 -11.24
CA TYR A 582 -7.40 -17.08 -12.17
C TYR A 582 -6.07 -16.31 -12.02
N LEU A 583 -6.11 -14.97 -12.00
CA LEU A 583 -4.92 -14.13 -11.78
C LEU A 583 -4.30 -14.42 -10.40
N PHE A 584 -5.15 -14.60 -9.38
CA PHE A 584 -4.72 -14.91 -8.03
C PHE A 584 -4.12 -16.32 -7.88
N ARG A 585 -4.46 -17.28 -8.75
CA ARG A 585 -3.86 -18.63 -8.74
C ARG A 585 -2.43 -18.61 -9.27
N LYS A 586 -2.15 -17.79 -10.28
CA LYS A 586 -0.79 -17.59 -10.80
C LYS A 586 0.14 -16.91 -9.79
N LEU A 587 -0.44 -16.13 -8.87
CA LEU A 587 0.27 -15.40 -7.82
C LEU A 587 0.23 -16.04 -6.45
N THR A 588 -0.57 -17.09 -6.27
CA THR A 588 -0.30 -17.97 -5.14
C THR A 588 0.95 -18.73 -5.57
N PRO A 589 2.17 -18.49 -5.01
CA PRO A 589 3.12 -19.58 -4.97
C PRO A 589 2.30 -20.72 -4.39
N LYS A 590 2.22 -21.86 -5.10
CA LYS A 590 1.60 -23.08 -4.57
C LYS A 590 1.97 -23.09 -3.09
N LYS A 591 0.99 -22.95 -2.17
CA LYS A 591 1.23 -22.86 -0.72
C LYS A 591 2.43 -23.73 -0.41
N ASN A 592 3.46 -23.14 0.18
CA ASN A 592 4.84 -23.64 0.40
C ASN A 592 4.94 -24.97 1.17
N VAL A 593 4.09 -25.95 0.89
CA VAL A 593 4.27 -27.34 1.23
C VAL A 593 5.35 -27.91 0.31
N PHE A 594 5.29 -27.60 -0.99
CA PHE A 594 6.23 -28.19 -1.97
C PHE A 594 7.65 -27.63 -1.85
N THR A 595 7.85 -26.33 -1.64
CA THR A 595 9.18 -25.72 -1.42
C THR A 595 9.80 -26.17 -0.10
N HIS A 596 9.02 -26.25 0.98
CA HIS A 596 9.53 -26.75 2.26
C HIS A 596 9.83 -28.25 2.21
N LEU A 597 9.00 -29.04 1.49
CA LEU A 597 9.25 -30.45 1.25
C LEU A 597 10.47 -30.67 0.36
N VAL A 598 10.58 -29.99 -0.78
CA VAL A 598 11.75 -30.05 -1.68
C VAL A 598 13.01 -29.59 -0.96
N PHE A 599 12.93 -28.56 -0.11
CA PHE A 599 14.03 -28.12 0.73
C PHE A 599 14.45 -29.22 1.71
N LYS A 600 13.52 -29.86 2.42
CA LYS A 600 13.83 -30.97 3.34
C LYS A 600 14.30 -32.24 2.62
N VAL A 601 13.88 -32.48 1.39
CA VAL A 601 14.32 -33.64 0.58
C VAL A 601 15.72 -33.41 0.02
N ARG A 602 16.06 -32.16 -0.36
CA ARG A 602 17.36 -31.83 -0.94
C ARG A 602 18.46 -31.55 0.09
N ASN A 603 18.11 -31.44 1.37
CA ASN A 603 19.02 -30.98 2.43
C ASN A 603 18.80 -31.80 3.71
N SER A 604 19.84 -31.96 4.52
CA SER A 604 19.73 -32.54 5.87
C SER A 604 19.31 -31.44 6.84
N VAL A 605 18.13 -31.53 7.47
CA VAL A 605 17.55 -30.43 8.26
C VAL A 605 17.06 -30.93 9.63
N LYS A 606 17.65 -30.44 10.71
CA LYS A 606 17.24 -30.68 12.11
C LYS A 606 16.92 -29.36 12.80
N ILE A 607 15.69 -29.20 13.30
CA ILE A 607 15.21 -27.93 13.88
C ILE A 607 14.46 -28.21 15.18
N ALA A 608 14.91 -27.60 16.28
CA ALA A 608 14.19 -27.61 17.56
C ALA A 608 12.90 -26.78 17.50
N LYS A 609 11.90 -27.11 18.34
CA LYS A 609 10.61 -26.39 18.37
C LYS A 609 10.79 -24.92 18.74
N GLY A 610 10.00 -24.04 18.11
CA GLY A 610 10.00 -22.59 18.40
C GLY A 610 11.01 -21.77 17.61
N ASN A 611 11.60 -22.33 16.55
CA ASN A 611 12.50 -21.63 15.63
C ASN A 611 11.82 -21.42 14.27
N THR A 612 12.31 -20.44 13.50
CA THR A 612 11.71 -20.06 12.21
C THR A 612 12.75 -20.10 11.09
N ILE A 613 12.31 -20.63 9.93
CA ILE A 613 13.04 -20.48 8.67
C ILE A 613 12.14 -19.71 7.70
N LYS A 614 12.68 -18.63 7.12
CA LYS A 614 12.00 -17.83 6.10
C LYS A 614 12.71 -17.98 4.75
N PHE A 615 11.91 -18.03 3.69
CA PHE A 615 12.38 -18.15 2.32
C PHE A 615 11.82 -17.01 1.49
N GLY A 616 12.72 -16.29 0.81
CA GLY A 616 12.45 -15.48 -0.35
C GLY A 616 12.09 -16.33 -1.58
N VAL A 617 11.84 -15.67 -2.70
CA VAL A 617 11.48 -16.28 -3.97
C VAL A 617 12.72 -16.77 -4.74
N LYS A 618 12.54 -17.79 -5.58
CA LYS A 618 13.56 -18.32 -6.52
C LYS A 618 14.87 -18.85 -5.88
N ASN A 619 14.86 -19.21 -4.59
CA ASN A 619 16.03 -19.79 -3.92
C ASN A 619 16.40 -21.18 -4.45
N ARG A 620 17.71 -21.45 -4.54
CA ARG A 620 18.28 -22.75 -4.92
C ARG A 620 19.17 -23.27 -3.80
N ILE A 621 18.61 -24.03 -2.86
CA ILE A 621 19.33 -24.57 -1.70
C ILE A 621 19.35 -26.09 -1.77
N ARG A 622 20.53 -26.68 -1.93
CA ARG A 622 20.70 -28.13 -2.16
C ARG A 622 21.94 -28.69 -1.47
N LYS A 623 21.88 -29.96 -1.08
CA LYS A 623 22.95 -30.70 -0.40
C LYS A 623 23.47 -30.02 0.89
N CYS A 624 22.71 -29.11 1.48
CA CYS A 624 23.10 -28.39 2.68
C CYS A 624 22.75 -29.21 3.94
N THR A 625 23.49 -28.96 5.02
CA THR A 625 23.20 -29.49 6.35
C THR A 625 22.83 -28.33 7.26
N ILE A 626 21.66 -28.40 7.89
CA ILE A 626 21.10 -27.29 8.68
C ILE A 626 20.69 -27.83 10.04
N ALA A 627 21.32 -27.32 11.09
CA ALA A 627 21.01 -27.64 12.48
C ALA A 627 20.61 -26.37 13.24
N ILE A 628 19.43 -26.38 13.86
CA ILE A 628 18.94 -25.27 14.69
C ILE A 628 18.54 -25.83 16.05
N HIS A 629 19.30 -25.47 17.09
CA HIS A 629 19.10 -25.86 18.49
C HIS A 629 18.62 -24.65 19.32
N GLY A 630 17.99 -24.87 20.47
CA GLY A 630 17.41 -23.79 21.28
C GLY A 630 16.04 -23.26 20.77
N ARG A 631 15.66 -22.03 21.13
CA ARG A 631 14.35 -21.42 20.82
C ARG A 631 14.48 -19.98 20.31
N GLY A 632 13.51 -19.55 19.51
CA GLY A 632 13.42 -18.17 19.03
C GLY A 632 14.43 -17.81 17.93
N ASN A 633 15.15 -18.79 17.38
CA ASN A 633 16.14 -18.57 16.34
C ASN A 633 15.49 -18.34 14.97
N ARG A 634 16.18 -17.57 14.13
CA ARG A 634 15.70 -17.14 12.82
C ARG A 634 16.76 -17.40 11.76
N LEU A 635 16.47 -18.27 10.81
CA LEU A 635 17.26 -18.44 9.60
C LEU A 635 16.49 -17.86 8.41
N ILE A 636 17.09 -16.91 7.70
CA ILE A 636 16.44 -16.18 6.62
C ILE A 636 17.27 -16.33 5.35
N PHE A 637 16.65 -16.87 4.30
CA PHE A 637 17.19 -16.85 2.94
C PHE A 637 16.42 -15.81 2.15
N GLU A 638 17.05 -14.69 1.82
CA GLU A 638 16.44 -13.66 0.97
C GLU A 638 16.36 -14.13 -0.50
N ASP A 639 15.75 -13.32 -1.36
CA ASP A 639 15.41 -13.69 -2.74
C ASP A 639 16.64 -14.07 -3.59
N GLY A 640 16.53 -15.16 -4.35
CA GLY A 640 17.56 -15.60 -5.30
C GLY A 640 18.82 -16.21 -4.68
N ALA A 641 18.83 -16.51 -3.37
CA ALA A 641 19.98 -17.15 -2.72
C ALA A 641 20.26 -18.54 -3.32
N ASN A 642 21.52 -18.82 -3.65
CA ASN A 642 21.99 -20.05 -4.27
C ASN A 642 23.09 -20.71 -3.44
N LEU A 643 22.74 -21.78 -2.73
CA LEU A 643 23.62 -22.52 -1.83
C LEU A 643 23.71 -23.98 -2.27
N LYS A 644 24.93 -24.49 -2.37
CA LYS A 644 25.18 -25.91 -2.63
C LYS A 644 26.16 -26.46 -1.59
N GLY A 645 25.78 -27.46 -0.82
CA GLY A 645 26.74 -28.16 0.06
C GLY A 645 27.20 -27.36 1.28
N VAL A 646 26.38 -26.45 1.80
CA VAL A 646 26.71 -25.57 2.93
C VAL A 646 26.25 -26.18 4.26
N HIS A 647 27.07 -26.07 5.29
CA HIS A 647 26.70 -26.41 6.66
C HIS A 647 26.30 -25.14 7.43
N ILE A 648 25.09 -25.10 7.95
CA ILE A 648 24.53 -23.98 8.73
C ILE A 648 24.14 -24.48 10.11
N GLU A 649 24.63 -23.82 11.14
CA GLU A 649 24.33 -24.12 12.53
C GLU A 649 23.89 -22.86 13.28
N LEU A 650 22.75 -22.94 13.97
CA LEU A 650 22.33 -21.97 14.97
C LEU A 650 22.18 -22.70 16.30
N ASP A 651 23.05 -22.39 17.27
CA ASP A 651 23.10 -23.08 18.56
C ASP A 651 23.08 -22.07 19.73
N GLY A 652 21.87 -21.78 20.22
CA GLY A 652 21.58 -20.75 21.22
C GLY A 652 20.11 -20.34 21.20
N ASN A 653 19.73 -19.27 21.88
CA ASN A 653 18.38 -18.70 21.81
C ASN A 653 18.39 -17.30 21.18
N HIS A 654 17.36 -16.99 20.41
CA HIS A 654 17.21 -15.70 19.71
C HIS A 654 18.36 -15.35 18.75
N CYS A 655 19.10 -16.34 18.25
CA CYS A 655 20.10 -16.16 17.22
C CYS A 655 19.46 -15.84 15.87
N THR A 656 20.11 -15.01 15.07
CA THR A 656 19.64 -14.67 13.72
C THR A 656 20.74 -14.89 12.68
N MET A 657 20.42 -15.64 11.63
CA MET A 657 21.28 -15.80 10.46
C MET A 657 20.56 -15.35 9.20
N ILE A 658 21.17 -14.45 8.45
CA ILE A 658 20.59 -13.86 7.24
C ILE A 658 21.55 -14.08 6.07
N ILE A 659 21.05 -14.71 5.01
CA ILE A 659 21.71 -14.78 3.71
C ILE A 659 21.02 -13.80 2.78
N GLY A 660 21.74 -12.74 2.36
CA GLY A 660 21.23 -11.69 1.48
C GLY A 660 20.84 -12.16 0.07
N LYS A 661 20.28 -11.24 -0.69
CA LYS A 661 19.71 -11.49 -2.02
C LYS A 661 20.80 -11.86 -3.01
N HIS A 662 20.47 -12.77 -3.94
CA HIS A 662 21.34 -13.15 -5.06
C HIS A 662 22.75 -13.61 -4.66
N CYS A 663 22.95 -14.07 -3.42
CA CYS A 663 24.23 -14.61 -2.99
C CYS A 663 24.49 -15.99 -3.59
N VAL A 664 25.74 -16.24 -4.00
CA VAL A 664 26.22 -17.53 -4.51
C VAL A 664 27.24 -18.10 -3.54
N ILE A 665 26.93 -19.26 -2.95
CA ILE A 665 27.76 -19.86 -1.90
C ILE A 665 28.18 -21.28 -2.30
N GLY A 666 29.50 -21.47 -2.38
CA GLY A 666 30.15 -22.71 -2.77
C GLY A 666 30.07 -23.83 -1.75
N GLU A 667 30.46 -25.02 -2.22
CA GLU A 667 30.42 -26.27 -1.46
C GLU A 667 31.45 -26.31 -0.33
N GLY A 668 31.08 -26.93 0.80
CA GLY A 668 31.96 -27.08 1.97
C GLY A 668 31.98 -25.88 2.92
N CYS A 669 31.24 -24.81 2.63
CA CYS A 669 31.16 -23.66 3.55
C CYS A 669 30.50 -24.03 4.88
N TYR A 670 30.95 -23.42 5.98
CA TYR A 670 30.44 -23.64 7.34
C TYR A 670 30.09 -22.31 8.02
N PHE A 671 28.81 -22.10 8.32
CA PHE A 671 28.32 -20.90 9.00
C PHE A 671 27.74 -21.27 10.35
N SER A 672 28.25 -20.64 11.40
CA SER A 672 27.83 -20.92 12.77
C SER A 672 27.49 -19.64 13.52
N ALA A 673 26.27 -19.59 14.06
CA ALA A 673 25.81 -18.58 15.00
C ALA A 673 25.49 -19.24 16.35
N ARG A 674 26.39 -19.10 17.32
CA ARG A 674 26.25 -19.70 18.65
C ARG A 674 26.03 -18.66 19.74
N GLU A 675 25.50 -19.11 20.88
CA GLU A 675 25.14 -18.33 22.07
C GLU A 675 23.97 -17.37 21.87
N ASN A 676 23.34 -16.95 22.97
CA ASN A 676 22.10 -16.20 22.91
C ASN A 676 22.26 -14.81 22.25
N ASN A 677 21.29 -14.42 21.42
CA ASN A 677 21.21 -13.11 20.74
C ASN A 677 22.34 -12.82 19.74
N THR A 678 23.04 -13.84 19.24
CA THR A 678 24.10 -13.66 18.24
C THR A 678 23.53 -13.58 16.82
N THR A 679 24.09 -12.67 16.02
CA THR A 679 23.71 -12.45 14.62
C THR A 679 24.87 -12.69 13.66
N LEU A 680 24.62 -13.48 12.62
CA LEU A 680 25.48 -13.62 11.44
C LEU A 680 24.71 -13.08 10.23
N ARG A 681 25.16 -11.96 9.67
CA ARG A 681 24.49 -11.31 8.54
C ARG A 681 25.41 -11.29 7.32
N ILE A 682 24.88 -11.75 6.19
CA ILE A 682 25.50 -11.62 4.87
C ILE A 682 24.66 -10.68 4.02
N GLY A 683 25.27 -9.63 3.48
CA GLY A 683 24.65 -8.67 2.57
C GLY A 683 24.32 -9.25 1.21
N ASP A 684 23.87 -8.40 0.29
CA ASP A 684 23.36 -8.82 -1.02
C ASP A 684 24.49 -8.97 -2.04
N HIS A 685 24.27 -9.82 -3.05
CA HIS A 685 25.19 -10.06 -4.18
C HIS A 685 26.60 -10.52 -3.76
N CYS A 686 26.70 -11.28 -2.67
CA CYS A 686 27.97 -11.84 -2.22
C CYS A 686 28.29 -13.15 -2.94
N MET A 687 29.57 -13.39 -3.20
CA MET A 687 30.07 -14.65 -3.73
C MET A 687 31.03 -15.29 -2.75
N PHE A 688 30.73 -16.47 -2.24
CA PHE A 688 31.65 -17.23 -1.41
C PHE A 688 32.08 -18.47 -2.18
N SER A 689 33.40 -18.66 -2.25
CA SER A 689 34.00 -19.85 -2.86
C SER A 689 33.76 -21.10 -1.99
N ARG A 690 34.53 -22.15 -2.20
CA ARG A 690 34.44 -23.38 -1.41
C ARG A 690 35.02 -23.18 -0.01
N ASN A 691 34.58 -24.02 0.94
CA ASN A 691 35.21 -24.19 2.26
C ASN A 691 35.31 -22.92 3.13
N VAL A 692 34.55 -21.86 2.84
CA VAL A 692 34.56 -20.63 3.65
C VAL A 692 33.93 -20.89 5.01
N LYS A 693 34.56 -20.39 6.09
CA LYS A 693 34.06 -20.54 7.46
C LYS A 693 33.71 -19.20 8.07
N LEU A 694 32.49 -19.07 8.60
CA LEU A 694 32.04 -17.91 9.36
C LEU A 694 31.63 -18.38 10.76
N MET A 695 32.35 -17.94 11.79
CA MET A 695 32.24 -18.50 13.14
C MET A 695 32.07 -17.39 14.19
N THR A 696 30.87 -17.24 14.74
CA THR A 696 30.58 -16.20 15.75
C THR A 696 31.05 -16.56 17.17
N SER A 697 31.57 -17.77 17.38
CA SER A 697 32.07 -18.26 18.67
C SER A 697 33.26 -19.19 18.45
N ASP A 698 34.06 -19.38 19.49
CA ASP A 698 35.20 -20.34 19.48
C ASP A 698 34.75 -21.75 19.90
N GLY A 699 33.48 -21.94 20.24
CA GLY A 699 32.86 -23.23 20.54
C GLY A 699 33.05 -23.73 21.98
N HIS A 700 34.12 -23.34 22.67
CA HIS A 700 34.41 -23.69 24.06
C HIS A 700 34.77 -22.47 24.90
N ASP A 701 34.47 -22.51 26.19
CA ASP A 701 34.76 -21.42 27.11
C ASP A 701 36.27 -21.35 27.40
N ILE A 702 36.85 -20.15 27.29
CA ILE A 702 38.24 -19.84 27.66
C ILE A 702 38.19 -18.92 28.86
N HIS A 703 38.82 -19.33 29.96
CA HIS A 703 38.84 -18.62 31.23
C HIS A 703 40.23 -18.03 31.51
N THR A 704 40.31 -16.91 32.21
CA THR A 704 41.57 -16.42 32.78
C THR A 704 41.96 -17.25 33.99
N LEU A 705 43.26 -17.49 34.17
CA LEU A 705 43.78 -18.25 35.34
C LEU A 705 43.53 -17.52 36.67
N GLU A 706 43.57 -16.18 36.67
CA GLU A 706 43.52 -15.38 37.90
C GLU A 706 42.10 -15.17 38.45
N GLN A 707 41.07 -15.17 37.59
CA GLN A 707 39.71 -14.77 37.95
C GLN A 707 38.63 -15.78 37.52
N GLU A 708 39.01 -16.89 36.88
CA GLU A 708 38.12 -17.85 36.20
C GLU A 708 37.07 -17.18 35.29
N LYS A 709 37.35 -15.97 34.83
CA LYS A 709 36.39 -15.20 34.04
C LYS A 709 36.48 -15.64 32.59
N ARG A 710 35.35 -16.05 32.01
CA ARG A 710 35.27 -16.33 30.58
C ARG A 710 35.60 -15.07 29.77
N ILE A 711 36.54 -15.17 28.82
CA ILE A 711 37.01 -14.05 27.99
C ILE A 711 36.53 -14.09 26.54
N ASN A 712 35.87 -15.17 26.14
CA ASN A 712 35.65 -15.47 24.74
C ASN A 712 34.17 -15.67 24.39
N SER A 713 33.30 -14.77 24.86
CA SER A 713 31.89 -14.75 24.44
C SER A 713 31.74 -14.63 22.91
N ALA A 714 30.61 -15.11 22.40
CA ALA A 714 30.26 -14.94 21.00
C ALA A 714 30.11 -13.47 20.62
N LYS A 715 30.38 -13.15 19.36
CA LYS A 715 30.19 -11.81 18.79
C LYS A 715 29.63 -11.90 17.37
N ASN A 716 28.82 -10.92 17.00
CA ASN A 716 28.20 -10.84 15.69
C ASN A 716 29.25 -10.80 14.57
N ILE A 717 28.86 -11.31 13.39
CA ILE A 717 29.61 -11.14 12.14
C ILE A 717 28.71 -10.43 11.15
N THR A 718 29.23 -9.39 10.50
CA THR A 718 28.52 -8.67 9.43
C THR A 718 29.36 -8.68 8.16
N ILE A 719 28.81 -9.24 7.09
CA ILE A 719 29.37 -9.16 5.74
C ILE A 719 28.53 -8.17 4.95
N GLY A 720 29.18 -7.17 4.35
CA GLY A 720 28.57 -6.15 3.49
C GLY A 720 28.06 -6.72 2.17
N ASN A 721 27.66 -5.83 1.27
CA ASN A 721 27.17 -6.17 -0.06
C ASN A 721 28.34 -6.40 -1.04
N ARG A 722 28.15 -7.25 -2.05
CA ARG A 722 29.16 -7.53 -3.09
C ARG A 722 30.51 -7.91 -2.50
N VAL A 723 30.53 -8.75 -1.48
CA VAL A 723 31.78 -9.28 -0.89
C VAL A 723 32.15 -10.59 -1.57
N TRP A 724 33.44 -10.76 -1.88
CA TRP A 724 34.00 -12.04 -2.34
C TRP A 724 34.88 -12.68 -1.27
N LEU A 725 34.50 -13.87 -0.80
CA LEU A 725 35.34 -14.69 0.07
C LEU A 725 35.93 -15.83 -0.77
N ALA A 726 37.24 -15.82 -0.98
CA ALA A 726 37.94 -16.85 -1.75
C ALA A 726 38.02 -18.18 -0.98
N ASP A 727 38.51 -19.23 -1.66
CA ASP A 727 38.49 -20.61 -1.14
C ASP A 727 39.14 -20.69 0.25
N SER A 728 38.46 -21.35 1.17
CA SER A 728 38.96 -21.63 2.52
C SER A 728 39.26 -20.39 3.39
N ALA A 729 38.72 -19.22 3.03
CA ALA A 729 38.75 -18.04 3.91
C ALA A 729 37.96 -18.28 5.21
N VAL A 730 38.48 -17.76 6.33
CA VAL A 730 37.87 -17.87 7.66
C VAL A 730 37.59 -16.48 8.22
N VAL A 731 36.38 -16.25 8.71
CA VAL A 731 35.99 -15.01 9.40
C VAL A 731 35.57 -15.34 10.82
N LEU A 732 36.30 -14.76 11.79
CA LEU A 732 36.05 -14.99 13.20
C LEU A 732 35.11 -13.92 13.79
N LYS A 733 34.58 -14.25 14.96
CA LYS A 733 33.60 -13.45 15.71
C LYS A 733 34.00 -11.99 15.88
N GLY A 734 33.03 -11.09 15.75
CA GLY A 734 33.21 -9.66 15.96
C GLY A 734 33.73 -8.90 14.74
N CYS A 735 33.95 -9.57 13.60
CA CYS A 735 34.41 -8.92 12.37
C CYS A 735 33.24 -8.35 11.55
N THR A 736 33.48 -7.18 10.96
CA THR A 736 32.70 -6.59 9.88
C THR A 736 33.55 -6.55 8.61
N ILE A 737 33.05 -7.11 7.52
CA ILE A 737 33.66 -7.03 6.19
C ILE A 737 32.84 -6.02 5.37
N GLY A 738 33.48 -4.95 4.94
CA GLY A 738 32.86 -3.85 4.21
C GLY A 738 32.40 -4.21 2.80
N ASP A 739 31.55 -3.37 2.23
CA ASP A 739 30.97 -3.55 0.90
C ASP A 739 32.06 -3.62 -0.18
N GLY A 740 31.93 -4.51 -1.15
CA GLY A 740 32.88 -4.63 -2.26
C GLY A 740 34.23 -5.26 -1.89
N ALA A 741 34.44 -5.70 -0.65
CA ALA A 741 35.71 -6.25 -0.20
C ALA A 741 35.97 -7.67 -0.71
N VAL A 742 37.24 -8.04 -0.79
CA VAL A 742 37.73 -9.37 -1.16
C VAL A 742 38.60 -9.95 -0.04
N VAL A 743 38.34 -11.19 0.36
CA VAL A 743 39.20 -11.94 1.28
C VAL A 743 39.89 -13.06 0.52
N GLY A 744 41.22 -13.05 0.55
CA GLY A 744 42.06 -13.99 -0.19
C GLY A 744 41.97 -15.44 0.30
N ILE A 745 42.49 -16.36 -0.52
CA ILE A 745 42.50 -17.80 -0.24
C ILE A 745 43.22 -18.07 1.08
N ASN A 746 42.67 -18.96 1.91
CA ASN A 746 43.20 -19.35 3.23
C ASN A 746 43.42 -18.19 4.22
N ALA A 747 42.85 -17.00 3.98
CA ALA A 747 43.01 -15.88 4.89
C ALA A 747 42.14 -16.05 6.15
N VAL A 748 42.64 -15.60 7.31
CA VAL A 748 41.93 -15.66 8.59
C VAL A 748 41.67 -14.25 9.10
N VAL A 749 40.43 -13.80 8.98
CA VAL A 749 39.97 -12.47 9.36
C VAL A 749 39.67 -12.44 10.85
N THR A 750 40.48 -11.67 11.59
CA THR A 750 40.36 -11.46 13.04
C THR A 750 39.99 -10.01 13.40
N LYS A 751 39.95 -9.11 12.41
CA LYS A 751 39.61 -7.69 12.53
C LYS A 751 38.77 -7.23 11.33
N ASN A 752 38.13 -6.07 11.45
CA ASN A 752 37.30 -5.51 10.37
C ASN A 752 38.11 -5.28 9.08
N VAL A 753 37.46 -5.52 7.95
CA VAL A 753 38.00 -5.25 6.60
C VAL A 753 37.22 -4.08 6.00
N PRO A 754 37.87 -2.98 5.59
CA PRO A 754 37.19 -1.83 5.00
C PRO A 754 36.49 -2.15 3.67
N ASN A 755 35.56 -1.28 3.26
CA ASN A 755 34.93 -1.33 1.94
C ASN A 755 35.99 -1.32 0.83
N ASN A 756 35.69 -1.96 -0.29
CA ASN A 756 36.49 -1.91 -1.51
C ASN A 756 37.98 -2.18 -1.26
N SER A 757 38.28 -3.16 -0.41
CA SER A 757 39.65 -3.54 -0.06
C SER A 757 39.88 -5.04 -0.23
N ILE A 758 41.16 -5.43 -0.38
CA ILE A 758 41.59 -6.83 -0.39
C ILE A 758 42.32 -7.12 0.92
N ALA A 759 41.87 -8.14 1.64
CA ALA A 759 42.55 -8.66 2.82
C ALA A 759 43.10 -10.07 2.57
N ALA A 760 44.35 -10.33 2.96
CA ALA A 760 44.99 -11.64 2.80
C ALA A 760 45.92 -11.97 3.98
N GLY A 761 46.20 -13.25 4.19
CA GLY A 761 47.10 -13.76 5.24
C GLY A 761 46.38 -14.30 6.48
N ASN A 762 47.16 -14.82 7.44
CA ASN A 762 46.70 -15.32 8.73
C ASN A 762 47.60 -14.77 9.86
N PRO A 763 47.16 -13.75 10.63
CA PRO A 763 45.89 -13.04 10.47
C PRO A 763 45.85 -12.19 9.20
N ALA A 764 44.66 -12.02 8.63
CA ALA A 764 44.45 -11.27 7.41
C ALA A 764 44.75 -9.78 7.61
N LYS A 765 45.51 -9.19 6.70
CA LYS A 765 45.80 -7.75 6.64
C LYS A 765 45.32 -7.20 5.31
N VAL A 766 44.88 -5.94 5.32
CA VAL A 766 44.54 -5.22 4.10
C VAL A 766 45.81 -5.02 3.28
N ILE A 767 45.85 -5.56 2.07
CA ILE A 767 46.99 -5.46 1.14
C ILE A 767 46.71 -4.52 -0.03
N LYS A 768 45.44 -4.18 -0.28
CA LYS A 768 45.03 -3.26 -1.34
C LYS A 768 43.73 -2.56 -0.97
N ASN A 769 43.61 -1.29 -1.32
CA ASN A 769 42.40 -0.48 -1.20
C ASN A 769 41.92 -0.02 -2.59
N ASN A 770 40.71 0.53 -2.65
CA ASN A 770 40.08 1.08 -3.85
C ASN A 770 39.98 0.06 -5.00
N ILE A 771 39.47 -1.13 -4.69
CA ILE A 771 39.27 -2.21 -5.66
C ILE A 771 37.78 -2.40 -5.98
N ARG A 772 37.55 -3.00 -7.14
CA ARG A 772 36.28 -3.60 -7.55
C ARG A 772 36.56 -5.00 -8.09
N TRP A 773 35.64 -5.92 -7.87
CA TRP A 773 35.64 -7.25 -8.49
C TRP A 773 34.31 -7.45 -9.23
N ASN A 774 34.29 -8.33 -10.23
CA ASN A 774 33.10 -8.68 -11.02
C ASN A 774 32.84 -10.18 -10.91
N GLU A 775 31.57 -10.58 -10.98
CA GLU A 775 31.14 -11.98 -10.91
C GLU A 775 31.38 -12.74 -12.23
N GLU A 776 31.27 -12.05 -13.36
CA GLU A 776 31.52 -12.62 -14.69
C GLU A 776 33.01 -12.84 -14.90
N LEU A 777 33.34 -14.07 -15.30
CA LEU A 777 34.69 -14.41 -15.72
C LEU A 777 34.86 -13.92 -17.16
N THR A 778 35.70 -12.91 -17.34
CA THR A 778 36.09 -12.42 -18.67
C THR A 778 37.22 -13.32 -19.19
N TYR A 779 36.86 -14.42 -19.83
CA TYR A 779 37.79 -15.21 -20.64
C TYR A 779 37.20 -15.44 -22.03
#